data_AF-A0A7X2MA06-F1
#
_entry.id   AF-A0A7X2MA06-F1
#
_cell.length_a   1.000
_cell.length_b   1.000
_cell.length_c   1.000
_cell.angle_alpha   90.00
_cell.angle_beta   90.00
_cell.angle_gamma   90.00
#
_symmetry.space_group_name_H-M   'P 1'
#
loop_
_entity.id
_entity.type
_entity.pdbx_description
1 polymer ?
#
loop_
_entity_poly.entity_id
_entity_poly.type
_entity_poly.pdbx_seq_one_letter_code
_entity_poly.pdbx_strand_id
1 'polypeptide(L)'
;MDTNDEQHPEQGGGNSEGYSDLHFIENEIVPESGTSEDEYVPESGTGLYFMPELPTEDEQRIKVEKYGYLNPRKADYIPHDYIRQVMLRGTGFEGGFDRVVRIFQNEMEAGKRTALIKKEYGLGGASWPVDGMGLHGYDTYGSQGIRFQWRDEQGEAEGTLSWSSVEQEIGTLILTGEYKSRDRQNNDIIPEAEESDSISQTTEMQEQSTDKHKSEAPEQLSFTDLTNIEPDKTENDAQPEALDETEAEQKDNAEQQNNEDFTERAADYTALLVLAEADASTLTKRQKAQRNISALKILKQIENEKRPATADERTIMSAYLGWGGIPEIFDAENASWSEEYGILKSLLTTTEYDSARASTLNAHFTDTAVINAMYDVLHNLGFTKGNILEPSMGIGNFFAGLPADMNASKLYGVELDPVTGKMAQLIYPDAHIEVKGYEKTDFQNDFFDVAIGNVPFGQYKVLDKAYDKHNFYIHDYFFAKTIDKVRPGGVIAFITSKGTMDKANPAVRKYISQRAELLGAIRLPNDAFKNAGTSVTSDIIFLKKREAYLDIDEDWIHLGIDENGIEMNSYFVNNPHMVLGKMEMVSGPHGMESACVPESGTSLADRLRQAVQMIRGEISIDDTEISDEELEDESIPAEAGVKNFSYCSLNGKIYYRENSIMRPQDIPEKTAERMKGLIDVRDSVSELIELQLDDASDEEIRASQARLNSVYDSFVNKFGYLNSRTNQTAFREDAGYSLISSLEETDDDGKVAGKADMFTKRTIRKAVPVTHVDTSVEALSVSMGEKAAVDLEYMEGLTGKSREEIISDLKGIIFKVPESGTWQTSEEYLSGNIRKKLISAEKALQGDASYSDNVEYLKKAMPKPLTASEIEVRLGATWINAEYIEQFMKDVLHTPQRLFSREWVAVKFAPINCEWNIKGKNADSYNPLVTGTYGTSRINAYQILENTLNLKDVKVYDRILQPDGSEKRVINREQTMLASQKQDALKEAFKDWIFRDPERREVLVKKYNELFNSSRPRTYDGSHLKFPGMTPDVELKPHQLNAVAHVMYGDNTLLAHCVGAGKTFEMIASAMESKRLGLCHKSLFVVPNHLTEQWAGDFLRLYPGANILAATEKDFEPARRKRFCARIATGDYDAVIIGHTQFAKIPLSDRRAVETV
;
A
#
# COMPACT_ATOMS: atom_id res chain seq x y z
N MET A 1 66.05 -3.73 -33.72
CA MET A 1 66.63 -5.02 -33.28
C MET A 1 65.48 -5.99 -33.11
N ASP A 2 64.78 -6.32 -34.19
CA ASP A 2 65.25 -7.02 -35.43
C ASP A 2 65.32 -8.52 -35.15
N THR A 3 64.72 -9.42 -35.93
CA THR A 3 63.94 -9.25 -37.18
C THR A 3 63.17 -10.55 -37.46
N ASN A 4 62.03 -10.42 -38.16
CA ASN A 4 61.51 -11.27 -39.26
C ASN A 4 61.42 -12.81 -39.11
N ASP A 5 60.27 -13.39 -39.49
CA ASP A 5 60.05 -13.71 -40.92
C ASP A 5 58.57 -13.77 -41.30
N GLU A 6 58.30 -13.54 -42.59
CA GLU A 6 56.97 -13.34 -43.19
C GLU A 6 56.37 -14.64 -43.78
N GLN A 7 55.04 -14.76 -43.87
CA GLN A 7 54.29 -14.86 -45.15
C GLN A 7 52.81 -15.28 -44.97
N HIS A 8 51.90 -14.58 -45.67
CA HIS A 8 50.50 -14.92 -45.93
C HIS A 8 50.35 -15.32 -47.42
N PRO A 9 49.38 -16.17 -47.83
CA PRO A 9 47.99 -15.70 -48.08
C PRO A 9 46.82 -16.69 -47.85
N GLU A 10 45.62 -16.12 -47.66
CA GLU A 10 44.25 -16.46 -48.14
C GLU A 10 43.86 -17.91 -48.57
N GLN A 11 42.62 -18.40 -48.42
CA GLN A 11 41.32 -17.87 -47.92
C GLN A 11 40.38 -19.07 -47.61
N GLY A 12 39.43 -18.93 -46.68
CA GLY A 12 38.36 -19.93 -46.43
C GLY A 12 37.75 -19.81 -45.03
N GLY A 13 36.46 -19.47 -44.91
CA GLY A 13 35.82 -19.10 -43.65
C GLY A 13 35.34 -20.26 -42.76
N GLY A 14 35.17 -20.00 -41.46
CA GLY A 14 34.60 -20.94 -40.49
C GLY A 14 34.86 -20.54 -39.02
N ASN A 15 33.84 -19.91 -38.40
CA ASN A 15 33.66 -19.48 -37.01
C ASN A 15 34.55 -20.06 -35.90
N SER A 16 34.97 -19.20 -34.96
CA SER A 16 35.17 -19.55 -33.56
C SER A 16 35.03 -18.33 -32.63
N GLU A 17 34.00 -18.31 -31.79
CA GLU A 17 34.01 -17.60 -30.50
C GLU A 17 33.36 -18.53 -29.46
N GLY A 18 33.70 -18.36 -28.18
CA GLY A 18 33.33 -19.32 -27.15
C GLY A 18 33.06 -18.73 -25.78
N TYR A 19 32.27 -19.48 -25.02
CA TYR A 19 32.04 -19.40 -23.57
C TYR A 19 31.26 -18.20 -23.01
N SER A 20 29.94 -18.40 -22.95
CA SER A 20 29.18 -18.20 -21.70
C SER A 20 28.18 -19.35 -21.48
N ASP A 21 27.73 -19.45 -20.22
CA ASP A 21 26.53 -20.14 -19.73
C ASP A 21 26.47 -21.69 -19.63
N LEU A 22 25.97 -22.12 -18.48
CA LEU A 22 25.41 -23.45 -18.22
C LEU A 22 24.18 -23.29 -17.30
N HIS A 23 23.02 -23.12 -17.92
CA HIS A 23 21.73 -23.42 -17.30
C HIS A 23 21.29 -24.85 -17.63
N PHE A 24 20.25 -25.29 -16.92
CA PHE A 24 19.63 -26.61 -16.89
C PHE A 24 19.40 -27.28 -18.27
N ILE A 25 19.51 -28.61 -18.29
CA ILE A 25 19.18 -29.46 -19.45
C ILE A 25 17.87 -30.21 -19.18
N GLU A 26 16.84 -29.92 -19.97
CA GLU A 26 15.81 -30.90 -20.32
C GLU A 26 16.29 -31.73 -21.52
N ASN A 27 15.91 -33.00 -21.60
CA ASN A 27 16.24 -33.88 -22.74
C ASN A 27 14.97 -34.53 -23.25
N GLU A 28 14.46 -34.07 -24.40
CA GLU A 28 13.55 -34.85 -25.24
C GLU A 28 14.34 -35.75 -26.19
N ILE A 29 13.81 -36.95 -26.45
CA ILE A 29 14.29 -37.86 -27.49
C ILE A 29 13.11 -38.20 -28.41
N VAL A 30 13.20 -37.77 -29.67
CA VAL A 30 12.21 -38.05 -30.72
C VAL A 30 12.56 -39.36 -31.44
N PRO A 31 11.54 -40.15 -31.86
CA PRO A 31 11.60 -40.75 -33.19
C PRO A 31 10.29 -40.60 -33.98
N GLU A 32 10.41 -40.48 -35.31
CA GLU A 32 9.30 -40.26 -36.25
C GLU A 32 8.58 -41.54 -36.72
N SER A 33 7.34 -41.35 -37.20
CA SER A 33 6.64 -42.09 -38.29
C SER A 33 5.92 -43.45 -38.01
N GLY A 34 4.63 -43.51 -38.39
CA GLY A 34 4.20 -44.51 -39.39
C GLY A 34 3.18 -45.63 -39.07
N THR A 35 1.91 -45.29 -38.83
CA THR A 35 0.66 -46.00 -39.31
C THR A 35 0.31 -47.47 -38.98
N SER A 36 -0.91 -47.67 -38.43
CA SER A 36 -1.94 -48.75 -38.64
C SER A 36 -1.60 -50.22 -38.31
N GLU A 37 -2.44 -51.05 -37.66
CA GLU A 37 -3.91 -51.25 -37.68
C GLU A 37 -4.49 -51.74 -36.31
N ASP A 38 -5.82 -51.74 -36.17
CA ASP A 38 -6.58 -52.17 -34.98
C ASP A 38 -6.79 -53.69 -34.84
N GLU A 39 -6.81 -54.22 -33.60
CA GLU A 39 -7.77 -55.28 -33.20
C GLU A 39 -8.02 -55.29 -31.67
N TYR A 40 -9.21 -55.74 -31.24
CA TYR A 40 -9.85 -55.33 -29.97
C TYR A 40 -10.33 -56.52 -29.08
N VAL A 41 -9.81 -56.61 -27.83
CA VAL A 41 -10.51 -57.00 -26.55
C VAL A 41 -11.01 -58.48 -26.42
N PRO A 42 -10.88 -59.19 -25.26
CA PRO A 42 -11.66 -58.85 -24.05
C PRO A 42 -11.13 -59.11 -22.61
N GLU A 43 -11.60 -58.20 -21.74
CA GLU A 43 -12.18 -58.34 -20.38
C GLU A 43 -11.43 -58.89 -19.14
N SER A 44 -11.40 -57.99 -18.15
CA SER A 44 -11.67 -58.19 -16.70
C SER A 44 -10.56 -58.69 -15.76
N GLY A 45 -10.27 -57.90 -14.72
CA GLY A 45 -9.32 -58.22 -13.66
C GLY A 45 -8.84 -56.97 -12.88
N THR A 46 -9.64 -56.51 -11.91
CA THR A 46 -9.41 -55.29 -11.12
C THR A 46 -8.17 -55.32 -10.22
N GLY A 47 -7.49 -54.16 -10.07
CA GLY A 47 -6.35 -53.99 -9.16
C GLY A 47 -6.01 -52.53 -8.84
N LEU A 48 -6.98 -51.75 -8.33
CA LEU A 48 -6.77 -50.36 -7.88
C LEU A 48 -5.69 -50.27 -6.79
N TYR A 49 -4.81 -49.27 -6.88
CA TYR A 49 -4.25 -48.61 -5.71
C TYR A 49 -5.01 -47.30 -5.49
N PHE A 50 -5.58 -47.14 -4.30
CA PHE A 50 -6.39 -45.99 -3.92
C PHE A 50 -5.55 -44.70 -3.85
N MET A 51 -5.96 -43.67 -4.57
CA MET A 51 -5.85 -42.31 -4.05
C MET A 51 -6.88 -42.18 -2.91
N PRO A 52 -6.56 -41.48 -1.80
CA PRO A 52 -7.61 -41.07 -0.87
C PRO A 52 -8.53 -40.09 -1.60
N GLU A 53 -9.84 -40.38 -1.62
CA GLU A 53 -10.82 -39.44 -2.15
C GLU A 53 -10.75 -38.13 -1.36
N LEU A 54 -10.75 -37.00 -2.08
CA LEU A 54 -10.93 -35.70 -1.44
C LEU A 54 -12.33 -35.67 -0.83
N PRO A 55 -12.49 -35.21 0.43
CA PRO A 55 -13.77 -35.26 1.11
C PRO A 55 -14.83 -34.50 0.31
N THR A 56 -16.00 -35.12 0.16
CA THR A 56 -17.19 -34.51 -0.46
C THR A 56 -17.61 -33.24 0.28
N GLU A 57 -18.42 -32.39 -0.36
CA GLU A 57 -18.84 -31.10 0.23
C GLU A 57 -19.54 -31.28 1.60
N ASP A 58 -20.33 -32.35 1.77
CA ASP A 58 -20.92 -32.70 3.06
C ASP A 58 -19.90 -33.27 4.06
N GLU A 59 -18.87 -34.02 3.64
CA GLU A 59 -17.77 -34.44 4.53
C GLU A 59 -16.86 -33.27 4.94
N GLN A 60 -16.74 -32.25 4.09
CA GLN A 60 -16.09 -30.99 4.43
C GLN A 60 -16.92 -30.21 5.45
N ARG A 61 -18.24 -30.10 5.26
CA ARG A 61 -19.16 -29.51 6.26
C ARG A 61 -19.11 -30.25 7.60
N ILE A 62 -19.14 -31.58 7.60
CA ILE A 62 -19.03 -32.42 8.81
C ILE A 62 -17.65 -32.26 9.51
N LYS A 63 -16.57 -31.96 8.78
CA LYS A 63 -15.27 -31.61 9.39
C LYS A 63 -15.25 -30.20 9.96
N VAL A 64 -15.84 -29.22 9.27
CA VAL A 64 -15.91 -27.81 9.71
C VAL A 64 -16.78 -27.64 10.96
N GLU A 65 -17.88 -28.39 11.09
CA GLU A 65 -18.71 -28.39 12.31
C GLU A 65 -18.01 -29.00 13.54
N LYS A 66 -16.89 -29.71 13.38
CA LYS A 66 -16.30 -30.54 14.44
C LYS A 66 -14.95 -30.03 14.99
N TYR A 67 -14.24 -29.17 14.27
CA TYR A 67 -12.92 -28.67 14.69
C TYR A 67 -12.73 -27.19 14.33
N GLY A 68 -12.97 -26.29 15.29
CA GLY A 68 -12.70 -24.87 15.15
C GLY A 68 -12.02 -24.30 16.38
N TYR A 69 -10.79 -23.79 16.22
CA TYR A 69 -9.96 -23.15 17.25
C TYR A 69 -10.66 -22.04 18.07
N LEU A 70 -11.75 -21.48 17.54
CA LEU A 70 -12.53 -20.41 18.16
C LEU A 70 -13.48 -20.91 19.26
N ASN A 71 -13.86 -22.20 19.30
CA ASN A 71 -14.83 -22.75 20.26
C ASN A 71 -14.45 -24.18 20.72
N PRO A 72 -13.41 -24.36 21.56
CA PRO A 72 -13.11 -25.65 22.17
C PRO A 72 -14.22 -26.13 23.11
N ARG A 73 -14.40 -27.46 23.21
CA ARG A 73 -15.40 -28.08 24.09
C ARG A 73 -15.03 -27.88 25.56
N LYS A 74 -15.91 -27.27 26.36
CA LYS A 74 -15.74 -27.24 27.82
C LYS A 74 -15.83 -28.65 28.39
N ALA A 75 -14.80 -29.05 29.13
CA ALA A 75 -14.71 -30.34 29.79
C ALA A 75 -14.82 -30.17 31.31
N ASP A 76 -15.62 -31.03 31.95
CA ASP A 76 -15.89 -30.99 33.39
C ASP A 76 -14.68 -31.37 34.26
N TYR A 77 -13.66 -32.00 33.66
CA TYR A 77 -12.44 -32.44 34.33
C TYR A 77 -11.23 -32.30 33.40
N ILE A 78 -10.10 -31.86 33.98
CA ILE A 78 -8.81 -31.71 33.31
C ILE A 78 -7.93 -32.91 33.72
N PRO A 79 -7.39 -33.70 32.77
CA PRO A 79 -6.50 -34.82 33.10
C PRO A 79 -5.33 -34.39 33.99
N HIS A 80 -5.08 -35.15 35.08
CA HIS A 80 -4.11 -34.79 36.13
C HIS A 80 -2.67 -34.64 35.58
N ASP A 81 -2.29 -35.48 34.62
CA ASP A 81 -0.99 -35.38 33.94
C ASP A 81 -0.78 -34.04 33.23
N TYR A 82 -1.85 -33.38 32.76
CA TYR A 82 -1.78 -32.07 32.11
C TYR A 82 -1.62 -30.95 33.15
N ILE A 83 -2.35 -31.05 34.27
CA ILE A 83 -2.19 -30.16 35.43
C ILE A 83 -0.73 -30.23 35.90
N ARG A 84 -0.21 -31.44 36.16
CA ARG A 84 1.16 -31.66 36.62
C ARG A 84 2.21 -31.14 35.63
N GLN A 85 2.02 -31.33 34.32
CA GLN A 85 2.93 -30.78 33.30
C GLN A 85 3.00 -29.25 33.29
N VAL A 86 1.87 -28.56 33.43
CA VAL A 86 1.85 -27.09 33.52
C VAL A 86 2.45 -26.61 34.84
N MET A 87 2.17 -27.27 35.98
CA MET A 87 2.77 -26.90 37.27
C MET A 87 4.29 -27.09 37.27
N LEU A 88 4.80 -28.19 36.72
CA LEU A 88 6.24 -28.47 36.61
C LEU A 88 6.96 -27.62 35.56
N ARG A 89 6.25 -26.74 34.83
CA ARG A 89 6.85 -25.64 34.05
C ARG A 89 7.14 -24.39 34.91
N GLY A 90 6.49 -24.26 36.06
CA GLY A 90 6.61 -23.11 36.96
C GLY A 90 5.80 -21.90 36.50
N THR A 91 6.11 -20.73 37.06
CA THR A 91 5.33 -19.49 36.86
C THR A 91 5.61 -18.78 35.53
N GLY A 92 6.69 -19.15 34.84
CA GLY A 92 7.17 -18.47 33.63
C GLY A 92 8.14 -17.30 33.90
N PHE A 93 8.34 -16.90 35.16
CA PHE A 93 9.29 -15.86 35.56
C PHE A 93 10.60 -16.45 36.08
N GLU A 94 11.72 -15.76 35.80
CA GLU A 94 13.04 -16.11 36.33
C GLU A 94 13.01 -16.20 37.86
N GLY A 95 13.58 -17.28 38.43
CA GLY A 95 13.54 -17.56 39.88
C GLY A 95 12.16 -17.89 40.46
N GLY A 96 11.12 -18.05 39.63
CA GLY A 96 9.73 -18.26 40.07
C GLY A 96 9.52 -19.49 40.95
N PHE A 97 10.18 -20.62 40.64
CA PHE A 97 10.14 -21.83 41.47
C PHE A 97 10.55 -21.56 42.93
N ASP A 98 11.67 -20.87 43.14
CA ASP A 98 12.18 -20.59 44.49
C ASP A 98 11.34 -19.55 45.24
N ARG A 99 10.61 -18.67 44.52
CA ARG A 99 9.63 -17.75 45.13
C ARG A 99 8.36 -18.50 45.54
N VAL A 100 7.83 -19.37 44.69
CA VAL A 100 6.67 -20.23 45.04
C VAL A 100 7.01 -21.14 46.23
N VAL A 101 8.16 -21.81 46.24
CA VAL A 101 8.58 -22.62 47.40
C VAL A 101 8.71 -21.76 48.67
N ARG A 102 9.24 -20.53 48.58
CA ARG A 102 9.28 -19.60 49.72
C ARG A 102 7.89 -19.16 50.19
N ILE A 103 6.90 -19.01 49.31
CA ILE A 103 5.50 -18.75 49.70
C ILE A 103 4.96 -19.92 50.55
N PHE A 104 5.24 -21.18 50.18
CA PHE A 104 4.84 -22.33 51.00
C PHE A 104 5.60 -22.48 52.32
N GLN A 105 6.83 -21.99 52.41
CA GLN A 105 7.62 -21.99 53.64
C GLN A 105 7.22 -20.87 54.62
N ASN A 106 6.84 -19.71 54.10
CA ASN A 106 6.63 -18.50 54.91
C ASN A 106 5.16 -18.21 55.25
N GLU A 107 4.20 -18.77 54.49
CA GLU A 107 2.76 -18.55 54.71
C GLU A 107 2.03 -19.89 54.94
N MET A 108 1.47 -20.06 56.15
CA MET A 108 0.78 -21.29 56.55
C MET A 108 -0.70 -21.30 56.13
N GLU A 109 -1.31 -20.15 55.84
CA GLU A 109 -2.72 -20.04 55.46
C GLU A 109 -2.93 -20.23 53.96
N ALA A 110 -3.66 -21.30 53.57
CA ALA A 110 -3.88 -21.66 52.17
C ALA A 110 -4.55 -20.56 51.33
N GLY A 111 -5.46 -19.77 51.92
CA GLY A 111 -6.09 -18.63 51.24
C GLY A 111 -5.10 -17.52 50.88
N LYS A 112 -4.14 -17.23 51.76
CA LYS A 112 -3.07 -16.25 51.50
C LYS A 112 -2.05 -16.77 50.51
N ARG A 113 -1.63 -18.04 50.63
CA ARG A 113 -0.81 -18.70 49.60
C ARG A 113 -1.47 -18.64 48.22
N THR A 114 -2.75 -18.94 48.13
CA THR A 114 -3.53 -18.85 46.88
C THR A 114 -3.45 -17.45 46.26
N ALA A 115 -3.61 -16.39 47.07
CA ALA A 115 -3.48 -15.01 46.59
C ALA A 115 -2.05 -14.64 46.14
N LEU A 116 -1.03 -15.10 46.88
CA LEU A 116 0.38 -14.86 46.55
C LEU A 116 0.82 -15.63 45.30
N ILE A 117 0.41 -16.89 45.14
CA ILE A 117 0.67 -17.71 43.95
C ILE A 117 -0.01 -17.08 42.73
N LYS A 118 -1.28 -16.66 42.84
CA LYS A 118 -1.97 -15.92 41.79
C LYS A 118 -1.23 -14.64 41.38
N LYS A 119 -0.65 -13.92 42.34
CA LYS A 119 0.16 -12.71 42.08
C LYS A 119 1.49 -13.05 41.38
N GLU A 120 2.13 -14.15 41.74
CA GLU A 120 3.39 -14.64 41.14
C GLU A 120 3.20 -15.21 39.72
N TYR A 121 2.05 -15.82 39.42
CA TYR A 121 1.70 -16.23 38.04
C TYR A 121 1.17 -15.06 37.18
N GLY A 122 0.50 -14.07 37.78
CA GLY A 122 0.06 -12.86 37.10
C GLY A 122 -1.02 -13.08 36.02
N LEU A 123 -0.98 -12.24 34.98
CA LEU A 123 -1.71 -12.42 33.73
C LEU A 123 -0.71 -12.84 32.66
N GLY A 124 -0.91 -14.01 32.05
CA GLY A 124 0.07 -14.63 31.16
C GLY A 124 -0.37 -16.01 30.68
N GLY A 125 0.59 -16.86 30.32
CA GLY A 125 0.35 -18.21 29.81
C GLY A 125 1.53 -18.73 29.01
N ALA A 126 1.39 -19.89 28.38
CA ALA A 126 2.34 -20.33 27.35
C ALA A 126 1.67 -21.23 26.30
N SER A 127 2.37 -21.40 25.17
CA SER A 127 1.96 -22.25 24.06
C SER A 127 2.41 -23.70 24.25
N TRP A 128 1.59 -24.61 23.73
CA TRP A 128 1.89 -26.02 23.51
C TRP A 128 1.88 -26.31 22.00
N PRO A 129 2.47 -27.44 21.55
CA PRO A 129 2.46 -27.82 20.15
C PRO A 129 1.05 -27.85 19.54
N VAL A 130 0.95 -27.32 18.31
CA VAL A 130 -0.27 -27.14 17.51
C VAL A 130 -0.72 -28.46 16.84
N ASP A 131 0.19 -29.44 16.83
CA ASP A 131 -0.02 -30.77 16.25
C ASP A 131 0.15 -31.88 17.30
N GLY A 132 -0.79 -32.82 17.33
CA GLY A 132 -0.77 -33.99 18.21
C GLY A 132 -1.99 -34.14 19.12
N MET A 133 -1.91 -35.13 20.02
CA MET A 133 -2.86 -35.37 21.12
C MET A 133 -2.20 -34.98 22.45
N GLY A 134 -2.97 -34.46 23.40
CA GLY A 134 -2.46 -33.94 24.66
C GLY A 134 -2.60 -32.42 24.78
N LEU A 135 -1.83 -31.79 25.68
CA LEU A 135 -1.77 -30.34 25.84
C LEU A 135 -1.48 -29.67 24.49
N HIS A 136 -2.30 -28.68 24.13
CA HIS A 136 -2.44 -28.19 22.77
C HIS A 136 -2.98 -26.75 22.78
N GLY A 137 -2.51 -25.88 21.87
CA GLY A 137 -2.91 -24.47 21.87
C GLY A 137 -2.22 -23.70 22.99
N TYR A 138 -2.98 -23.02 23.86
CA TYR A 138 -2.43 -22.18 24.92
C TYR A 138 -3.06 -22.49 26.28
N ASP A 139 -2.23 -22.58 27.32
CA ASP A 139 -2.72 -22.39 28.69
C ASP A 139 -2.62 -20.91 29.08
N THR A 140 -3.59 -20.41 29.85
CA THR A 140 -3.73 -18.98 30.15
C THR A 140 -3.99 -18.75 31.64
N TYR A 141 -3.19 -17.88 32.25
CA TYR A 141 -3.32 -17.46 33.65
C TYR A 141 -4.27 -16.27 33.71
N GLY A 142 -5.42 -16.46 34.37
CA GLY A 142 -6.49 -15.47 34.44
C GLY A 142 -6.99 -15.22 35.87
N SER A 143 -7.91 -14.27 36.02
CA SER A 143 -8.45 -13.89 37.34
C SER A 143 -9.15 -15.05 38.06
N GLN A 144 -9.71 -16.02 37.34
CA GLN A 144 -10.44 -17.17 37.89
C GLN A 144 -9.57 -18.42 38.14
N GLY A 145 -8.42 -18.55 37.46
CA GLY A 145 -7.59 -19.75 37.54
C GLY A 145 -6.62 -19.86 36.36
N ILE A 146 -6.10 -21.06 36.14
CA ILE A 146 -5.38 -21.41 34.92
C ILE A 146 -6.34 -22.14 33.97
N ARG A 147 -6.55 -21.60 32.78
CA ARG A 147 -7.24 -22.25 31.66
C ARG A 147 -6.26 -23.17 30.96
N PHE A 148 -6.67 -24.41 30.71
CA PHE A 148 -5.95 -25.43 29.98
C PHE A 148 -6.66 -25.70 28.66
N GLN A 149 -5.89 -25.95 27.60
CA GLN A 149 -6.38 -26.45 26.33
C GLN A 149 -5.65 -27.77 25.99
N TRP A 150 -6.39 -28.74 25.48
CA TRP A 150 -5.84 -30.01 25.02
C TRP A 150 -6.65 -30.57 23.85
N ARG A 151 -6.08 -31.52 23.11
CA ARG A 151 -6.76 -32.30 22.08
C ARG A 151 -6.86 -33.76 22.49
N ASP A 152 -8.07 -34.31 22.48
CA ASP A 152 -8.38 -35.71 22.77
C ASP A 152 -9.14 -36.37 21.60
N GLU A 153 -9.56 -37.63 21.76
CA GLU A 153 -10.28 -38.40 20.72
C GLU A 153 -11.65 -37.81 20.33
N GLN A 154 -12.19 -36.87 21.11
CA GLN A 154 -13.43 -36.14 20.85
C GLN A 154 -13.18 -34.75 20.28
N GLY A 155 -11.92 -34.30 20.20
CA GLY A 155 -11.49 -33.04 19.60
C GLY A 155 -10.80 -32.10 20.57
N GLU A 156 -10.90 -30.80 20.31
CA GLU A 156 -10.30 -29.76 21.16
C GLU A 156 -11.19 -29.50 22.38
N ALA A 157 -10.57 -29.54 23.55
CA ALA A 157 -11.22 -29.36 24.83
C ALA A 157 -10.51 -28.30 25.66
N GLU A 158 -11.29 -27.62 26.51
CA GLU A 158 -10.80 -26.66 27.49
C GLU A 158 -11.34 -26.94 28.89
N GLY A 159 -10.59 -26.53 29.91
CA GLY A 159 -11.04 -26.53 31.30
C GLY A 159 -10.24 -25.52 32.13
N THR A 160 -10.83 -25.01 33.21
CA THR A 160 -10.18 -24.01 34.08
C THR A 160 -9.98 -24.57 35.48
N LEU A 161 -8.74 -24.61 35.95
CA LEU A 161 -8.38 -25.02 37.31
C LEU A 161 -8.34 -23.81 38.23
N SER A 162 -9.12 -23.82 39.31
CA SER A 162 -9.21 -22.72 40.27
C SER A 162 -7.86 -22.45 40.96
N TRP A 163 -7.57 -21.19 41.32
CA TRP A 163 -6.32 -20.85 42.03
C TRP A 163 -6.12 -21.61 43.35
N SER A 164 -7.19 -21.97 44.06
CA SER A 164 -7.13 -22.84 45.24
C SER A 164 -6.73 -24.27 44.92
N SER A 165 -7.15 -24.81 43.77
CA SER A 165 -6.74 -26.13 43.30
C SER A 165 -5.30 -26.12 42.78
N VAL A 166 -4.89 -25.02 42.13
CA VAL A 166 -3.49 -24.78 41.73
C VAL A 166 -2.56 -24.77 42.95
N GLU A 167 -2.97 -24.09 44.04
CA GLU A 167 -2.22 -24.08 45.31
C GLU A 167 -2.07 -25.49 45.90
N GLN A 168 -3.15 -26.29 45.92
CA GLN A 168 -3.12 -27.66 46.44
C GLN A 168 -2.21 -28.59 45.62
N GLU A 169 -2.23 -28.50 44.29
CA GLU A 169 -1.38 -29.31 43.41
C GLU A 169 0.09 -28.91 43.53
N ILE A 170 0.40 -27.61 43.54
CA ILE A 170 1.77 -27.12 43.79
C ILE A 170 2.26 -27.57 45.17
N GLY A 171 1.43 -27.44 46.22
CA GLY A 171 1.75 -27.90 47.56
C GLY A 171 2.04 -29.39 47.61
N THR A 172 1.27 -30.20 46.88
CA THR A 172 1.49 -31.64 46.73
C THR A 172 2.83 -31.93 46.04
N LEU A 173 3.14 -31.25 44.93
CA LEU A 173 4.41 -31.40 44.20
C LEU A 173 5.62 -30.92 45.02
N ILE A 174 5.45 -29.94 45.91
CA ILE A 174 6.49 -29.52 46.87
C ILE A 174 6.71 -30.59 47.94
N LEU A 175 5.62 -31.16 48.50
CA LEU A 175 5.69 -32.21 49.52
C LEU A 175 6.28 -33.53 48.99
N THR A 176 6.02 -33.90 47.73
CA THR A 176 6.67 -35.04 47.07
C THR A 176 8.09 -34.73 46.60
N GLY A 177 8.53 -33.47 46.67
CA GLY A 177 9.86 -33.03 46.25
C GLY A 177 10.05 -32.98 44.73
N GLU A 178 8.96 -32.94 43.96
CA GLU A 178 8.94 -32.90 42.50
C GLU A 178 8.97 -31.46 41.94
N TYR A 179 8.47 -30.48 42.70
CA TYR A 179 8.42 -29.07 42.27
C TYR A 179 9.80 -28.39 42.37
N LYS A 180 10.60 -28.48 41.30
CA LYS A 180 12.00 -27.98 41.23
C LYS A 180 12.29 -27.33 39.87
N SER A 181 13.13 -26.27 39.85
CA SER A 181 13.62 -25.70 38.59
C SER A 181 14.52 -26.69 37.84
N ARG A 182 14.45 -26.66 36.50
CA ARG A 182 15.32 -27.45 35.61
C ARG A 182 16.81 -27.10 35.77
N ASP A 183 17.13 -25.87 36.18
CA ASP A 183 18.52 -25.41 36.35
C ASP A 183 19.29 -26.20 37.42
N ARG A 184 18.59 -26.83 38.37
CA ARG A 184 19.23 -27.63 39.43
C ARG A 184 19.75 -28.99 38.95
N GLN A 185 19.49 -29.43 37.72
CA GLN A 185 20.05 -30.71 37.23
C GLN A 185 21.54 -30.62 36.82
N ASN A 186 22.10 -29.41 36.65
CA ASN A 186 23.49 -29.23 36.19
C ASN A 186 24.50 -28.87 37.28
N ASN A 187 24.08 -28.61 38.53
CA ASN A 187 24.97 -28.06 39.58
C ASN A 187 25.43 -29.06 40.67
N ASP A 188 25.04 -30.34 40.61
CA ASP A 188 25.50 -31.36 41.58
C ASP A 188 26.90 -31.94 41.27
N ILE A 189 27.80 -31.17 40.62
CA ILE A 189 29.22 -31.52 40.46
C ILE A 189 30.11 -30.25 40.54
N ILE A 190 30.54 -29.89 41.77
CA ILE A 190 31.90 -29.44 42.17
C ILE A 190 31.86 -29.00 43.66
N PRO A 191 32.88 -29.28 44.50
CA PRO A 191 32.81 -29.00 45.95
C PRO A 191 33.15 -27.56 46.37
N GLU A 192 32.88 -27.28 47.64
CA GLU A 192 32.99 -26.01 48.38
C GLU A 192 34.37 -25.31 48.32
N ALA A 193 34.34 -23.97 48.38
CA ALA A 193 35.43 -23.11 48.85
C ALA A 193 34.85 -21.83 49.50
N GLU A 194 35.56 -21.25 50.46
CA GLU A 194 35.00 -20.44 51.55
C GLU A 194 34.93 -18.90 51.32
N GLU A 195 33.98 -18.28 52.03
CA GLU A 195 33.90 -16.92 52.63
C GLU A 195 34.65 -15.69 52.03
N SER A 196 33.94 -14.56 51.95
CA SER A 196 34.15 -13.41 52.87
C SER A 196 33.08 -12.31 52.75
N ASP A 197 32.90 -11.56 53.85
CA ASP A 197 31.80 -10.61 54.11
C ASP A 197 31.80 -9.29 53.31
N SER A 198 30.63 -8.65 53.19
CA SER A 198 30.42 -7.31 53.79
C SER A 198 28.94 -6.88 53.86
N ILE A 199 28.65 -6.00 54.83
CA ILE A 199 27.32 -5.68 55.37
C ILE A 199 26.87 -4.27 54.96
N SER A 200 25.57 -4.07 54.67
CA SER A 200 24.67 -3.00 55.19
C SER A 200 23.34 -3.00 54.42
N GLN A 201 22.21 -3.42 55.00
CA GLN A 201 21.33 -2.71 55.95
C GLN A 201 20.53 -1.51 55.39
N THR A 202 19.23 -1.80 55.16
CA THR A 202 18.04 -1.01 55.56
C THR A 202 17.90 0.46 55.18
N THR A 203 16.72 0.82 54.64
CA THR A 203 15.64 1.45 55.44
C THR A 203 14.30 1.35 54.70
N GLU A 204 13.31 0.71 55.32
CA GLU A 204 11.89 0.86 54.95
C GLU A 204 11.30 2.10 55.63
N MET A 205 10.28 2.73 55.03
CA MET A 205 9.27 3.46 55.80
C MET A 205 7.87 3.05 55.35
N GLN A 206 7.16 2.45 56.30
CA GLN A 206 5.75 2.07 56.27
C GLN A 206 4.84 3.29 56.01
N GLU A 207 3.85 3.16 55.12
CA GLU A 207 2.45 2.80 55.42
C GLU A 207 1.66 3.76 56.34
N GLN A 208 0.38 3.89 55.98
CA GLN A 208 -0.85 3.89 56.80
C GLN A 208 -1.77 5.07 56.43
N SER A 209 -2.83 4.86 55.63
CA SER A 209 -4.08 4.10 55.89
C SER A 209 -5.03 4.78 56.89
N THR A 210 -6.30 4.94 56.50
CA THR A 210 -7.47 4.36 57.21
C THR A 210 -8.74 4.58 56.33
N ASP A 211 -9.60 3.60 56.02
CA ASP A 211 -10.50 2.77 56.88
C ASP A 211 -11.79 3.58 57.26
N LYS A 212 -13.06 3.13 57.20
CA LYS A 212 -13.67 1.80 57.48
C LYS A 212 -15.02 1.55 56.75
N HIS A 213 -15.29 0.25 56.48
CA HIS A 213 -16.54 -0.55 56.67
C HIS A 213 -17.97 0.08 56.51
N LYS A 214 -19.01 -0.66 56.08
CA LYS A 214 -19.45 -1.98 56.59
C LYS A 214 -20.46 -2.70 55.66
N SER A 215 -20.35 -4.04 55.68
CA SER A 215 -21.24 -5.15 55.26
C SER A 215 -22.77 -4.97 55.20
N GLU A 216 -23.42 -5.65 54.24
CA GLU A 216 -24.37 -6.77 54.48
C GLU A 216 -24.80 -7.49 53.17
N ALA A 217 -25.29 -8.73 53.30
CA ALA A 217 -25.83 -9.65 52.28
C ALA A 217 -26.82 -10.61 53.02
N PRO A 218 -27.73 -11.41 52.41
CA PRO A 218 -27.67 -12.04 51.08
C PRO A 218 -29.06 -12.14 50.35
N GLU A 219 -29.31 -13.26 49.64
CA GLU A 219 -30.58 -13.74 49.01
C GLU A 219 -30.98 -13.15 47.63
N GLN A 220 -31.61 -13.88 46.69
CA GLN A 220 -31.60 -15.33 46.36
C GLN A 220 -32.09 -15.52 44.90
N LEU A 221 -31.94 -16.71 44.31
CA LEU A 221 -32.41 -17.07 42.96
C LEU A 221 -33.94 -17.30 42.89
N SER A 222 -34.58 -16.88 41.79
CA SER A 222 -35.73 -17.60 41.22
C SER A 222 -35.84 -17.42 39.71
N PHE A 223 -35.86 -18.55 38.99
CA PHE A 223 -36.25 -18.69 37.58
C PHE A 223 -37.75 -19.07 37.51
N THR A 224 -38.33 -19.15 36.29
CA THR A 224 -39.67 -19.71 35.97
C THR A 224 -40.89 -19.02 36.65
N ASP A 225 -42.13 -19.01 36.17
CA ASP A 225 -42.83 -19.53 34.96
C ASP A 225 -44.16 -18.73 34.79
N LEU A 226 -45.11 -18.92 33.86
CA LEU A 226 -45.39 -19.97 32.85
C LEU A 226 -46.14 -19.34 31.63
N THR A 227 -46.10 -20.06 30.51
CA THR A 227 -46.88 -19.97 29.24
C THR A 227 -48.39 -19.66 29.31
N ASN A 228 -48.99 -19.18 28.20
CA ASN A 228 -49.93 -20.02 27.42
C ASN A 228 -50.47 -19.47 26.07
N ILE A 229 -50.48 -20.38 25.08
CA ILE A 229 -51.45 -20.59 23.98
C ILE A 229 -51.39 -19.69 22.72
N GLU A 230 -51.13 -20.40 21.61
CA GLU A 230 -51.17 -20.06 20.17
C GLU A 230 -52.62 -20.13 19.58
N PRO A 231 -52.87 -20.28 18.26
CA PRO A 231 -52.62 -19.37 17.12
C PRO A 231 -53.86 -19.19 16.21
N ASP A 232 -53.62 -18.60 15.02
CA ASP A 232 -54.35 -18.60 13.71
C ASP A 232 -54.76 -17.18 13.27
N LYS A 233 -54.77 -16.77 11.99
CA LYS A 233 -54.16 -17.15 10.69
C LYS A 233 -55.05 -16.51 9.60
N THR A 234 -54.46 -16.04 8.49
CA THR A 234 -54.97 -16.05 7.08
C THR A 234 -56.41 -15.54 6.75
N GLU A 235 -56.77 -15.00 5.58
CA GLU A 235 -56.09 -14.57 4.34
C GLU A 235 -57.11 -13.80 3.45
N ASN A 236 -56.57 -12.98 2.53
CA ASN A 236 -56.96 -12.73 1.13
C ASN A 236 -58.34 -12.20 0.65
N ASP A 237 -58.19 -11.22 -0.27
CA ASP A 237 -58.81 -11.04 -1.60
C ASP A 237 -60.32 -10.83 -1.81
N ALA A 238 -60.62 -9.66 -2.42
CA ALA A 238 -61.54 -9.56 -3.57
C ALA A 238 -61.26 -8.30 -4.43
N GLN A 239 -60.90 -8.51 -5.70
CA GLN A 239 -61.09 -7.60 -6.85
C GLN A 239 -62.47 -7.87 -7.50
N PRO A 240 -62.92 -7.18 -8.57
CA PRO A 240 -62.64 -5.80 -9.06
C PRO A 240 -63.94 -5.02 -9.43
N GLU A 241 -63.86 -3.70 -9.66
CA GLU A 241 -64.79 -2.97 -10.56
C GLU A 241 -64.02 -1.90 -11.38
N ALA A 242 -64.57 -1.50 -12.52
CA ALA A 242 -63.91 -0.70 -13.56
C ALA A 242 -64.75 0.53 -13.99
N LEU A 243 -64.23 1.33 -14.93
CA LEU A 243 -64.71 2.63 -15.46
C LEU A 243 -64.29 3.84 -14.58
N ASP A 244 -63.92 5.01 -15.12
CA ASP A 244 -63.90 5.48 -16.51
C ASP A 244 -62.78 6.52 -16.75
N GLU A 245 -62.44 6.81 -18.01
CA GLU A 245 -61.40 7.78 -18.41
C GLU A 245 -61.90 9.24 -18.36
N THR A 246 -61.04 10.22 -17.99
CA THR A 246 -60.83 11.51 -18.72
C THR A 246 -59.80 12.43 -18.04
N GLU A 247 -59.35 13.46 -18.78
CA GLU A 247 -58.49 14.60 -18.39
C GLU A 247 -56.96 14.34 -18.34
N ALA A 248 -56.40 14.08 -19.53
CA ALA A 248 -55.03 14.49 -19.86
C ALA A 248 -55.05 15.87 -20.54
N GLU A 249 -54.25 16.83 -20.05
CA GLU A 249 -53.62 17.97 -20.77
C GLU A 249 -53.08 19.02 -19.76
N GLN A 250 -51.91 18.76 -19.12
CA GLN A 250 -51.02 19.76 -18.49
C GLN A 250 -49.76 19.12 -17.83
N LYS A 251 -48.83 18.56 -18.63
CA LYS A 251 -47.47 18.22 -18.13
C LYS A 251 -46.31 18.48 -19.12
N ASP A 252 -46.52 18.42 -20.44
CA ASP A 252 -45.42 18.48 -21.44
C ASP A 252 -44.57 19.77 -21.46
N ASN A 253 -45.08 20.92 -21.01
CA ASN A 253 -44.38 22.20 -21.24
C ASN A 253 -43.07 22.39 -20.45
N ALA A 254 -42.90 21.72 -19.30
CA ALA A 254 -41.71 21.93 -18.45
C ALA A 254 -40.49 21.13 -18.92
N GLU A 255 -40.69 19.89 -19.37
CA GLU A 255 -39.62 19.03 -19.89
C GLU A 255 -39.19 19.46 -21.30
N GLN A 256 -40.10 20.00 -22.10
CA GLN A 256 -39.74 20.61 -23.39
C GLN A 256 -38.89 21.87 -23.19
N GLN A 257 -39.26 22.79 -22.30
CA GLN A 257 -38.46 24.00 -22.06
C GLN A 257 -37.02 23.70 -21.58
N ASN A 258 -36.84 22.77 -20.64
CA ASN A 258 -35.49 22.44 -20.16
C ASN A 258 -34.63 21.77 -21.25
N ASN A 259 -35.21 20.85 -22.04
CA ASN A 259 -34.47 20.22 -23.15
C ASN A 259 -34.18 21.19 -24.31
N GLU A 260 -35.06 22.17 -24.57
CA GLU A 260 -34.80 23.26 -25.51
C GLU A 260 -33.63 24.13 -25.04
N ASP A 261 -33.61 24.58 -23.78
CA ASP A 261 -32.55 25.45 -23.22
C ASP A 261 -31.15 24.78 -23.28
N PHE A 262 -31.07 23.48 -22.98
CA PHE A 262 -29.80 22.74 -23.10
C PHE A 262 -29.39 22.46 -24.54
N THR A 263 -30.32 22.18 -25.47
CA THR A 263 -29.97 21.98 -26.88
C THR A 263 -29.60 23.30 -27.58
N GLU A 264 -30.18 24.42 -27.17
CA GLU A 264 -29.81 25.76 -27.64
C GLU A 264 -28.36 26.12 -27.21
N ARG A 265 -27.91 25.66 -26.03
CA ARG A 265 -26.53 25.88 -25.53
C ARG A 265 -25.43 25.26 -26.41
N ALA A 266 -25.49 23.96 -26.75
CA ALA A 266 -24.50 23.41 -27.69
C ALA A 266 -24.63 24.01 -29.09
N ALA A 267 -25.85 24.35 -29.52
CA ALA A 267 -26.05 24.96 -30.82
C ALA A 267 -25.35 26.33 -30.90
N ASP A 268 -25.43 27.16 -29.84
CA ASP A 268 -24.72 28.44 -29.76
C ASP A 268 -23.19 28.24 -29.72
N TYR A 269 -22.68 27.34 -28.86
CA TYR A 269 -21.23 27.08 -28.77
C TYR A 269 -20.63 26.46 -30.05
N THR A 270 -21.34 25.52 -30.69
CA THR A 270 -20.92 24.93 -31.98
C THR A 270 -20.99 25.97 -33.10
N ALA A 271 -22.02 26.83 -33.13
CA ALA A 271 -22.14 27.90 -34.11
C ALA A 271 -21.00 28.92 -33.99
N LEU A 272 -20.56 29.25 -32.77
CA LEU A 272 -19.40 30.11 -32.52
C LEU A 272 -18.12 29.54 -33.16
N LEU A 273 -17.90 28.22 -33.08
CA LEU A 273 -16.76 27.55 -33.73
C LEU A 273 -16.86 27.62 -35.25
N VAL A 274 -17.99 27.22 -35.83
CA VAL A 274 -18.20 27.19 -37.30
C VAL A 274 -18.10 28.59 -37.92
N LEU A 275 -18.53 29.63 -37.20
CA LEU A 275 -18.41 31.03 -37.63
C LEU A 275 -16.96 31.55 -37.52
N ALA A 276 -16.19 31.09 -36.52
CA ALA A 276 -14.77 31.42 -36.37
C ALA A 276 -13.87 30.71 -37.40
N GLU A 277 -14.18 29.44 -37.71
CA GLU A 277 -13.39 28.55 -38.56
C GLU A 277 -13.43 28.89 -40.06
N ALA A 278 -14.24 29.87 -40.49
CA ALA A 278 -14.28 30.33 -41.87
C ALA A 278 -12.89 30.80 -42.37
N ASP A 279 -12.19 29.83 -42.97
CA ASP A 279 -10.94 29.87 -43.75
C ASP A 279 -9.68 30.40 -43.02
N ALA A 280 -9.52 30.08 -41.73
CA ALA A 280 -8.35 30.50 -40.92
C ALA A 280 -6.98 30.04 -41.48
N SER A 281 -6.96 28.96 -42.28
CA SER A 281 -5.78 28.41 -42.96
C SER A 281 -5.38 29.20 -44.22
N THR A 282 -6.28 29.97 -44.84
CA THR A 282 -5.98 30.80 -46.02
C THR A 282 -5.68 32.27 -45.69
N LEU A 283 -5.89 32.68 -44.42
CA LEU A 283 -5.59 34.03 -43.95
C LEU A 283 -4.10 34.36 -44.00
N THR A 284 -3.77 35.52 -44.58
CA THR A 284 -2.44 36.12 -44.45
C THR A 284 -2.13 36.48 -42.99
N LYS A 285 -0.84 36.55 -42.63
CA LYS A 285 -0.40 36.98 -41.28
C LYS A 285 -1.10 38.27 -40.81
N ARG A 286 -1.29 39.24 -41.71
CA ARG A 286 -1.93 40.54 -41.37
C ARG A 286 -3.43 40.39 -41.09
N GLN A 287 -4.14 39.51 -41.80
CA GLN A 287 -5.55 39.20 -41.50
C GLN A 287 -5.71 38.45 -40.17
N LYS A 288 -4.81 37.50 -39.85
CA LYS A 288 -4.78 36.85 -38.53
C LYS A 288 -4.59 37.87 -37.41
N ALA A 289 -3.60 38.76 -37.55
CA ALA A 289 -3.39 39.86 -36.60
C ALA A 289 -4.60 40.80 -36.47
N GLN A 290 -5.28 41.12 -37.56
CA GLN A 290 -6.49 41.96 -37.54
C GLN A 290 -7.67 41.29 -36.80
N ARG A 291 -7.88 39.96 -36.96
CA ARG A 291 -8.85 39.20 -36.14
C ARG A 291 -8.50 39.30 -34.66
N ASN A 292 -7.26 39.02 -34.29
CA ASN A 292 -6.79 39.09 -32.89
C ASN A 292 -6.96 40.49 -32.27
N ILE A 293 -6.58 41.55 -33.01
CA ILE A 293 -6.76 42.94 -32.58
C ILE A 293 -8.24 43.28 -32.39
N SER A 294 -9.14 42.70 -33.19
CA SER A 294 -10.58 42.93 -33.07
C SER A 294 -11.15 42.28 -31.81
N ALA A 295 -10.81 41.02 -31.55
CA ALA A 295 -11.13 40.33 -30.30
C ALA A 295 -10.57 41.08 -29.06
N LEU A 296 -9.32 41.55 -29.12
CA LEU A 296 -8.72 42.36 -28.04
C LEU A 296 -9.46 43.68 -27.78
N LYS A 297 -9.92 44.37 -28.84
CA LYS A 297 -10.71 45.61 -28.69
C LYS A 297 -12.04 45.33 -28.00
N ILE A 298 -12.73 44.25 -28.38
CA ILE A 298 -13.99 43.83 -27.74
C ILE A 298 -13.75 43.45 -26.29
N LEU A 299 -12.74 42.62 -25.98
CA LEU A 299 -12.36 42.29 -24.61
C LEU A 299 -12.14 43.55 -23.75
N LYS A 300 -11.31 44.49 -24.23
CA LYS A 300 -10.99 45.73 -23.50
C LYS A 300 -12.19 46.67 -23.37
N GLN A 301 -13.11 46.67 -24.34
CA GLN A 301 -14.37 47.40 -24.25
C GLN A 301 -15.26 46.80 -23.15
N ILE A 302 -15.43 45.48 -23.14
CA ILE A 302 -16.26 44.76 -22.16
C ILE A 302 -15.68 44.90 -20.74
N GLU A 303 -14.36 44.78 -20.56
CA GLU A 303 -13.68 45.01 -19.27
C GLU A 303 -13.94 46.42 -18.72
N ASN A 304 -13.95 47.43 -19.59
CA ASN A 304 -14.20 48.83 -19.21
C ASN A 304 -15.70 49.10 -18.94
N GLU A 305 -16.60 48.45 -19.69
CA GLU A 305 -18.06 48.60 -19.56
C GLU A 305 -18.66 47.74 -18.42
N LYS A 306 -17.93 46.73 -17.92
CA LYS A 306 -18.33 45.82 -16.82
C LYS A 306 -19.68 45.15 -17.02
N ARG A 307 -19.86 44.52 -18.19
CA ARG A 307 -21.08 43.81 -18.60
C ARG A 307 -20.75 42.44 -19.21
N PRO A 308 -21.72 41.53 -19.40
CA PRO A 308 -21.53 40.34 -20.23
C PRO A 308 -21.32 40.68 -21.71
N ALA A 309 -20.76 39.72 -22.46
CA ALA A 309 -20.61 39.76 -23.91
C ALA A 309 -21.93 39.44 -24.63
N THR A 310 -22.22 40.13 -25.74
CA THR A 310 -23.31 39.77 -26.66
C THR A 310 -22.91 38.59 -27.56
N ALA A 311 -23.87 37.94 -28.24
CA ALA A 311 -23.59 36.83 -29.15
C ALA A 311 -22.62 37.21 -30.31
N ASP A 312 -22.79 38.41 -30.89
CA ASP A 312 -21.86 38.95 -31.90
C ASP A 312 -20.45 39.15 -31.33
N GLU A 313 -20.35 39.63 -30.09
CA GLU A 313 -19.06 39.83 -29.40
C GLU A 313 -18.38 38.52 -29.03
N ARG A 314 -19.15 37.51 -28.57
CA ARG A 314 -18.65 36.14 -28.39
C ARG A 314 -18.08 35.62 -29.71
N THR A 315 -18.81 35.76 -30.82
CA THR A 315 -18.36 35.33 -32.16
C THR A 315 -17.03 35.98 -32.55
N ILE A 316 -16.85 37.28 -32.28
CA ILE A 316 -15.60 38.00 -32.57
C ILE A 316 -14.44 37.50 -31.69
N MET A 317 -14.70 37.16 -30.41
CA MET A 317 -13.67 36.64 -29.50
C MET A 317 -13.30 35.17 -29.80
N SER A 318 -14.27 34.31 -30.13
CA SER A 318 -14.02 32.93 -30.58
C SER A 318 -13.17 32.86 -31.86
N ALA A 319 -13.14 33.92 -32.66
CA ALA A 319 -12.28 34.05 -33.84
C ALA A 319 -10.83 34.50 -33.55
N TYR A 320 -10.40 34.54 -32.27
CA TYR A 320 -9.02 34.82 -31.89
C TYR A 320 -8.08 33.65 -32.23
N LEU A 321 -7.02 33.90 -32.99
CA LEU A 321 -6.10 32.88 -33.54
C LEU A 321 -4.71 32.90 -32.89
N GLY A 322 -4.51 33.68 -31.83
CA GLY A 322 -3.21 33.84 -31.15
C GLY A 322 -2.09 34.39 -32.04
N TRP A 323 -0.90 34.56 -31.48
CA TRP A 323 0.21 35.25 -32.15
C TRP A 323 1.22 34.31 -32.84
N GLY A 324 0.89 33.01 -32.91
CA GLY A 324 1.74 31.96 -33.46
C GLY A 324 2.22 32.28 -34.88
N GLY A 325 3.55 32.28 -35.07
CA GLY A 325 4.16 32.56 -36.37
C GLY A 325 4.06 34.00 -36.86
N ILE A 326 3.67 34.96 -36.01
CA ILE A 326 3.66 36.41 -36.30
C ILE A 326 4.57 37.18 -35.32
N PRO A 327 5.86 36.83 -35.13
CA PRO A 327 6.75 37.60 -34.26
C PRO A 327 6.99 39.04 -34.75
N GLU A 328 6.81 39.30 -36.05
CA GLU A 328 7.10 40.59 -36.68
C GLU A 328 6.23 41.76 -36.18
N ILE A 329 5.04 41.48 -35.62
CA ILE A 329 4.13 42.49 -35.08
C ILE A 329 4.61 43.06 -33.72
N PHE A 330 5.54 42.39 -33.04
CA PHE A 330 6.12 42.83 -31.77
C PHE A 330 7.48 43.53 -31.94
N ASP A 331 7.95 43.71 -33.18
CA ASP A 331 9.20 44.39 -33.51
C ASP A 331 8.96 45.89 -33.75
N ALA A 332 9.54 46.73 -32.88
CA ALA A 332 9.41 48.18 -32.93
C ALA A 332 10.11 48.81 -34.16
N GLU A 333 11.14 48.14 -34.70
CA GLU A 333 11.90 48.63 -35.86
C GLU A 333 11.28 48.19 -37.20
N ASN A 334 10.27 47.31 -37.17
CA ASN A 334 9.62 46.81 -38.36
C ASN A 334 8.56 47.78 -38.88
N ALA A 335 9.00 48.72 -39.73
CA ALA A 335 8.14 49.74 -40.34
C ALA A 335 6.85 49.18 -41.00
N SER A 336 6.86 47.93 -41.50
CA SER A 336 5.70 47.32 -42.16
C SER A 336 4.55 46.92 -41.23
N TRP A 337 4.82 46.78 -39.93
CA TRP A 337 3.88 46.42 -38.85
C TRP A 337 3.66 47.55 -37.81
N SER A 338 4.21 48.74 -38.07
CA SER A 338 4.23 49.86 -37.11
C SER A 338 2.84 50.32 -36.62
N GLU A 339 1.80 50.19 -37.45
CA GLU A 339 0.41 50.49 -37.07
C GLU A 339 -0.12 49.46 -36.06
N GLU A 340 -0.04 48.17 -36.39
CA GLU A 340 -0.49 47.09 -35.51
C GLU A 340 0.31 47.02 -34.20
N TYR A 341 1.63 47.26 -34.26
CA TYR A 341 2.49 47.37 -33.08
C TYR A 341 1.98 48.46 -32.11
N GLY A 342 1.66 49.65 -32.64
CA GLY A 342 1.12 50.77 -31.86
C GLY A 342 -0.25 50.47 -31.24
N ILE A 343 -1.10 49.71 -31.95
CA ILE A 343 -2.39 49.25 -31.44
C ILE A 343 -2.17 48.25 -30.28
N LEU A 344 -1.30 47.25 -30.42
CA LEU A 344 -1.02 46.30 -29.33
C LEU A 344 -0.40 46.97 -28.11
N LYS A 345 0.53 47.92 -28.31
CA LYS A 345 1.15 48.69 -27.22
C LYS A 345 0.20 49.65 -26.49
N SER A 346 -0.96 49.96 -27.07
CA SER A 346 -1.98 50.82 -26.43
C SER A 346 -3.16 50.05 -25.84
N LEU A 347 -3.49 48.86 -26.37
CA LEU A 347 -4.56 48.00 -25.86
C LEU A 347 -4.14 47.09 -24.69
N LEU A 348 -2.89 46.61 -24.68
CA LEU A 348 -2.41 45.62 -23.71
C LEU A 348 -1.63 46.30 -22.58
N THR A 349 -1.86 45.82 -21.35
CA THR A 349 -0.94 46.08 -20.23
C THR A 349 0.44 45.48 -20.49
N THR A 350 1.48 45.89 -19.75
CA THR A 350 2.84 45.33 -19.91
C THR A 350 2.85 43.80 -19.79
N THR A 351 2.15 43.25 -18.79
CA THR A 351 2.02 41.81 -18.57
C THR A 351 1.29 41.09 -19.70
N GLU A 352 0.17 41.64 -20.18
CA GLU A 352 -0.57 41.06 -21.32
C GLU A 352 0.23 41.15 -22.62
N TYR A 353 0.99 42.24 -22.83
CA TYR A 353 1.86 42.43 -23.99
C TYR A 353 3.02 41.43 -24.01
N ASP A 354 3.68 41.22 -22.86
CA ASP A 354 4.80 40.30 -22.75
C ASP A 354 4.34 38.85 -22.89
N SER A 355 3.15 38.49 -22.37
CA SER A 355 2.52 37.18 -22.58
C SER A 355 2.13 36.97 -24.05
N ALA A 356 1.45 37.94 -24.67
CA ALA A 356 1.12 37.92 -26.09
C ALA A 356 2.37 37.75 -26.97
N ARG A 357 3.47 38.44 -26.64
CA ARG A 357 4.77 38.30 -27.31
C ARG A 357 5.38 36.91 -27.11
N ALA A 358 5.34 36.37 -25.90
CA ALA A 358 5.84 35.01 -25.62
C ALA A 358 5.04 33.93 -26.37
N SER A 359 3.72 34.13 -26.53
CA SER A 359 2.84 33.22 -27.27
C SER A 359 3.16 33.10 -28.77
N THR A 360 3.99 33.98 -29.35
CA THR A 360 4.42 33.89 -30.77
C THR A 360 5.12 32.58 -31.14
N LEU A 361 5.69 31.90 -30.14
CA LEU A 361 6.34 30.59 -30.27
C LEU A 361 5.44 29.40 -29.91
N ASN A 362 4.39 29.62 -29.10
CA ASN A 362 3.67 28.57 -28.36
C ASN A 362 2.14 28.59 -28.55
N ALA A 363 1.57 29.52 -29.33
CA ALA A 363 0.13 29.59 -29.55
C ALA A 363 -0.35 28.52 -30.55
N HIS A 364 -0.62 27.31 -30.04
CA HIS A 364 -1.13 26.19 -30.81
C HIS A 364 -2.66 26.14 -30.79
N PHE A 365 -3.27 26.04 -31.97
CA PHE A 365 -4.71 25.82 -32.12
C PHE A 365 -4.95 24.38 -32.56
N THR A 366 -5.77 23.65 -31.80
CA THR A 366 -6.19 22.29 -32.15
C THR A 366 -7.19 22.33 -33.29
N ASP A 367 -6.99 21.50 -34.32
CA ASP A 367 -7.89 21.36 -35.47
C ASP A 367 -9.21 20.67 -35.07
N THR A 368 -10.34 21.15 -35.56
CA THR A 368 -11.67 20.63 -35.20
C THR A 368 -11.87 19.17 -35.61
N ALA A 369 -11.19 18.68 -36.65
CA ALA A 369 -11.21 17.25 -36.96
C ALA A 369 -10.57 16.40 -35.85
N VAL A 370 -9.59 16.93 -35.12
CA VAL A 370 -8.96 16.28 -33.97
C VAL A 370 -9.87 16.38 -32.73
N ILE A 371 -10.47 17.54 -32.47
CA ILE A 371 -11.41 17.74 -31.35
C ILE A 371 -12.59 16.77 -31.47
N ASN A 372 -13.23 16.73 -32.64
CA ASN A 372 -14.36 15.83 -32.91
C ASN A 372 -13.96 14.37 -32.74
N ALA A 373 -12.79 13.95 -33.26
CA ALA A 373 -12.29 12.59 -33.08
C ALA A 373 -12.04 12.21 -31.61
N MET A 374 -11.66 13.16 -30.75
CA MET A 374 -11.49 12.91 -29.32
C MET A 374 -12.84 12.76 -28.61
N TYR A 375 -13.85 13.56 -28.97
CA TYR A 375 -15.21 13.38 -28.47
C TYR A 375 -15.89 12.11 -29.01
N ASP A 376 -15.65 11.71 -30.26
CA ASP A 376 -16.12 10.45 -30.83
C ASP A 376 -15.61 9.25 -30.00
N VAL A 377 -14.37 9.28 -29.51
CA VAL A 377 -13.86 8.25 -28.59
C VAL A 377 -14.61 8.27 -27.27
N LEU A 378 -14.82 9.43 -26.64
CA LEU A 378 -15.54 9.53 -25.37
C LEU A 378 -16.99 9.02 -25.49
N HIS A 379 -17.68 9.34 -26.59
CA HIS A 379 -18.99 8.80 -26.93
C HIS A 379 -18.95 7.27 -27.10
N ASN A 380 -17.97 6.74 -27.85
CA ASN A 380 -17.80 5.29 -28.03
C ASN A 380 -17.46 4.54 -26.73
N LEU A 381 -16.84 5.22 -25.75
CA LEU A 381 -16.62 4.72 -24.39
C LEU A 381 -17.87 4.86 -23.50
N GLY A 382 -18.96 5.44 -23.98
CA GLY A 382 -20.25 5.56 -23.27
C GLY A 382 -20.44 6.83 -22.44
N PHE A 383 -19.60 7.87 -22.59
CA PHE A 383 -19.78 9.12 -21.85
C PHE A 383 -20.89 10.01 -22.44
N THR A 384 -21.84 10.42 -21.60
CA THR A 384 -22.97 11.30 -21.98
C THR A 384 -23.19 12.49 -21.04
N LYS A 385 -22.78 12.40 -19.76
CA LYS A 385 -22.88 13.49 -18.78
C LYS A 385 -21.80 13.36 -17.71
N GLY A 386 -21.30 14.48 -17.19
CA GLY A 386 -20.37 14.50 -16.04
C GLY A 386 -19.64 15.82 -15.83
N ASN A 387 -18.60 15.79 -15.00
CA ASN A 387 -17.66 16.92 -14.83
C ASN A 387 -16.50 16.78 -15.84
N ILE A 388 -16.36 17.75 -16.76
CA ILE A 388 -15.30 17.78 -17.78
C ILE A 388 -14.25 18.85 -17.41
N LEU A 389 -12.97 18.46 -17.36
CA LEU A 389 -11.82 19.36 -17.18
C LEU A 389 -11.06 19.61 -18.49
N GLU A 390 -10.80 20.88 -18.82
CA GLU A 390 -9.80 21.30 -19.81
C GLU A 390 -8.69 22.11 -19.10
N PRO A 391 -7.52 21.52 -18.79
CA PRO A 391 -6.52 22.12 -17.89
C PRO A 391 -5.59 23.15 -18.55
N SER A 392 -5.74 23.40 -19.85
CA SER A 392 -4.96 24.36 -20.65
C SER A 392 -5.79 24.81 -21.86
N MET A 393 -6.89 25.50 -21.58
CA MET A 393 -7.99 25.66 -22.54
C MET A 393 -7.78 26.71 -23.64
N GLY A 394 -6.83 27.63 -23.48
CA GLY A 394 -6.68 28.78 -24.37
C GLY A 394 -7.95 29.65 -24.35
N ILE A 395 -8.68 29.66 -25.47
CA ILE A 395 -10.01 30.31 -25.58
C ILE A 395 -11.19 29.33 -25.48
N GLY A 396 -10.94 28.04 -25.22
CA GLY A 396 -11.95 26.98 -25.02
C GLY A 396 -12.43 26.28 -26.28
N ASN A 397 -11.53 25.92 -27.21
CA ASN A 397 -11.93 25.25 -28.46
C ASN A 397 -12.57 23.88 -28.22
N PHE A 398 -12.13 23.13 -27.20
CA PHE A 398 -12.77 21.85 -26.87
C PHE A 398 -14.19 22.05 -26.32
N PHE A 399 -14.44 23.08 -25.49
CA PHE A 399 -15.80 23.43 -25.07
C PHE A 399 -16.72 23.82 -26.24
N ALA A 400 -16.18 24.51 -27.25
CA ALA A 400 -16.91 24.83 -28.47
C ALA A 400 -17.24 23.60 -29.35
N GLY A 401 -16.42 22.54 -29.26
CA GLY A 401 -16.62 21.27 -29.95
C GLY A 401 -17.44 20.24 -29.17
N LEU A 402 -18.04 20.61 -28.03
CA LEU A 402 -18.82 19.70 -27.18
C LEU A 402 -20.07 19.17 -27.94
N PRO A 403 -20.24 17.84 -28.07
CA PRO A 403 -21.42 17.25 -28.70
C PRO A 403 -22.73 17.60 -27.98
N ALA A 404 -23.83 17.71 -28.74
CA ALA A 404 -25.13 18.15 -28.22
C ALA A 404 -25.76 17.19 -27.20
N ASP A 405 -25.42 15.90 -27.28
CA ASP A 405 -25.78 14.84 -26.34
C ASP A 405 -24.95 14.87 -25.05
N MET A 406 -23.84 15.64 -25.00
CA MET A 406 -22.99 15.82 -23.81
C MET A 406 -23.30 17.11 -23.02
N ASN A 407 -24.30 17.89 -23.42
CA ASN A 407 -24.66 19.21 -22.85
C ASN A 407 -24.96 19.24 -21.35
N ALA A 408 -25.43 18.13 -20.78
CA ALA A 408 -25.70 18.02 -19.35
C ALA A 408 -24.43 18.06 -18.48
N SER A 409 -23.25 18.12 -19.11
CA SER A 409 -21.95 18.19 -18.44
C SER A 409 -21.64 19.57 -17.86
N LYS A 410 -20.99 19.58 -16.69
CA LYS A 410 -20.38 20.79 -16.12
C LYS A 410 -18.97 20.95 -16.66
N LEU A 411 -18.65 22.14 -17.14
CA LEU A 411 -17.39 22.47 -17.80
C LEU A 411 -16.46 23.23 -16.85
N TYR A 412 -15.22 22.75 -16.70
CA TYR A 412 -14.20 23.33 -15.84
C TYR A 412 -12.93 23.59 -16.66
N GLY A 413 -12.49 24.83 -16.73
CA GLY A 413 -11.38 25.27 -17.58
C GLY A 413 -10.25 25.91 -16.77
N VAL A 414 -9.02 25.73 -17.22
CA VAL A 414 -7.85 26.41 -16.64
C VAL A 414 -7.05 27.04 -17.77
N GLU A 415 -6.64 28.29 -17.58
CA GLU A 415 -5.74 28.98 -18.51
C GLU A 415 -4.73 29.85 -17.78
N LEU A 416 -3.46 29.77 -18.20
CA LEU A 416 -2.36 30.55 -17.65
C LEU A 416 -2.33 31.97 -18.21
N ASP A 417 -2.64 32.17 -19.49
CA ASP A 417 -2.62 33.47 -20.15
C ASP A 417 -3.83 34.34 -19.75
N PRO A 418 -3.62 35.54 -19.16
CA PRO A 418 -4.71 36.39 -18.71
C PRO A 418 -5.58 36.98 -19.82
N VAL A 419 -5.17 36.95 -21.08
CA VAL A 419 -5.98 37.45 -22.21
C VAL A 419 -6.93 36.35 -22.66
N THR A 420 -6.42 35.16 -22.97
CA THR A 420 -7.27 34.07 -23.47
C THR A 420 -8.18 33.51 -22.39
N GLY A 421 -7.71 33.39 -21.14
CA GLY A 421 -8.55 32.95 -20.01
C GLY A 421 -9.74 33.88 -19.74
N LYS A 422 -9.56 35.20 -19.87
CA LYS A 422 -10.67 36.17 -19.78
C LYS A 422 -11.60 36.11 -20.99
N MET A 423 -11.08 35.89 -22.20
CA MET A 423 -11.93 35.66 -23.38
C MET A 423 -12.78 34.42 -23.17
N ALA A 424 -12.20 33.32 -22.69
CA ALA A 424 -12.92 32.08 -22.39
C ALA A 424 -14.04 32.30 -21.36
N GLN A 425 -13.80 33.05 -20.28
CA GLN A 425 -14.84 33.44 -19.30
C GLN A 425 -16.00 34.24 -19.91
N LEU A 426 -15.76 35.02 -20.96
CA LEU A 426 -16.81 35.80 -21.66
C LEU A 426 -17.51 34.99 -22.77
N ILE A 427 -16.85 33.99 -23.34
CA ILE A 427 -17.41 33.08 -24.34
C ILE A 427 -18.30 32.02 -23.65
N TYR A 428 -17.86 31.49 -22.50
CA TYR A 428 -18.54 30.43 -21.74
C TYR A 428 -18.91 30.91 -20.33
N PRO A 429 -19.93 31.78 -20.17
CA PRO A 429 -20.29 32.36 -18.87
C PRO A 429 -20.78 31.31 -17.85
N ASP A 430 -21.25 30.15 -18.32
CA ASP A 430 -21.77 29.06 -17.50
C ASP A 430 -20.70 27.99 -17.16
N ALA A 431 -19.44 28.21 -17.57
CA ALA A 431 -18.31 27.33 -17.27
C ALA A 431 -17.47 27.87 -16.11
N HIS A 432 -16.93 26.97 -15.29
CA HIS A 432 -16.04 27.36 -14.20
C HIS A 432 -14.60 27.48 -14.71
N ILE A 433 -14.17 28.70 -15.03
CA ILE A 433 -12.87 28.95 -15.67
C ILE A 433 -11.91 29.69 -14.72
N GLU A 434 -10.79 29.06 -14.39
CA GLU A 434 -9.73 29.61 -13.54
C GLU A 434 -8.57 30.19 -14.36
N VAL A 435 -8.33 31.49 -14.22
CA VAL A 435 -7.23 32.20 -14.91
C VAL A 435 -5.97 32.20 -14.04
N LYS A 436 -5.35 31.02 -13.90
CA LYS A 436 -4.09 30.77 -13.18
C LYS A 436 -3.38 29.56 -13.77
N GLY A 437 -2.08 29.42 -13.49
CA GLY A 437 -1.32 28.23 -13.90
C GLY A 437 -1.85 26.95 -13.25
N TYR A 438 -1.84 25.83 -13.98
CA TYR A 438 -2.40 24.56 -13.51
C TYR A 438 -1.71 24.05 -12.22
N GLU A 439 -0.46 24.43 -11.97
CA GLU A 439 0.27 24.21 -10.71
C GLU A 439 -0.35 24.88 -9.48
N LYS A 440 -1.18 25.91 -9.67
CA LYS A 440 -1.87 26.65 -8.61
C LYS A 440 -3.35 26.30 -8.47
N THR A 441 -3.82 25.27 -9.17
CA THR A 441 -5.18 24.76 -9.02
C THR A 441 -5.31 23.84 -7.81
N ASP A 442 -6.37 24.09 -7.07
CA ASP A 442 -6.78 23.50 -5.80
C ASP A 442 -8.02 22.59 -5.95
N PHE A 443 -8.38 22.23 -7.19
CA PHE A 443 -9.41 21.23 -7.47
C PHE A 443 -9.20 19.96 -6.66
N GLN A 444 -10.30 19.42 -6.13
CA GLN A 444 -10.28 18.20 -5.36
C GLN A 444 -9.82 17.01 -6.21
N ASN A 445 -9.15 16.05 -5.57
CA ASN A 445 -8.86 14.76 -6.19
C ASN A 445 -10.18 14.01 -6.43
N ASP A 446 -10.18 13.12 -7.41
CA ASP A 446 -11.33 12.26 -7.77
C ASP A 446 -12.65 13.02 -8.03
N PHE A 447 -12.58 14.16 -8.73
CA PHE A 447 -13.73 15.06 -8.98
C PHE A 447 -14.22 15.06 -10.44
N PHE A 448 -13.34 14.84 -11.42
CA PHE A 448 -13.69 14.89 -12.84
C PHE A 448 -13.97 13.50 -13.41
N ASP A 449 -14.99 13.40 -14.26
CA ASP A 449 -15.30 12.17 -15.01
C ASP A 449 -14.43 12.06 -16.26
N VAL A 450 -14.18 13.19 -16.91
CA VAL A 450 -13.35 13.32 -18.10
C VAL A 450 -12.39 14.50 -17.94
N ALA A 451 -11.13 14.32 -18.37
CA ALA A 451 -10.25 15.43 -18.68
C ALA A 451 -9.87 15.37 -20.17
N ILE A 452 -10.08 16.46 -20.89
CA ILE A 452 -9.85 16.56 -22.35
C ILE A 452 -9.04 17.82 -22.64
N GLY A 453 -8.14 17.78 -23.63
CA GLY A 453 -7.44 18.99 -24.06
C GLY A 453 -6.13 18.77 -24.79
N ASN A 454 -5.43 19.87 -25.07
CA ASN A 454 -4.09 19.90 -25.64
C ASN A 454 -3.12 20.47 -24.61
N VAL A 455 -2.20 19.64 -24.10
CA VAL A 455 -1.31 20.02 -22.99
C VAL A 455 -0.08 20.77 -23.53
N PRO A 456 0.50 21.74 -22.82
CA PRO A 456 1.66 22.48 -23.31
C PRO A 456 2.88 21.57 -23.53
N PHE A 457 3.54 21.72 -24.68
CA PHE A 457 4.75 20.95 -25.02
C PHE A 457 6.02 21.69 -24.56
N GLY A 458 7.04 20.94 -24.12
CA GLY A 458 8.32 21.53 -23.73
C GLY A 458 9.18 20.66 -22.81
N GLN A 459 10.47 20.99 -22.72
CA GLN A 459 11.45 20.37 -21.81
C GLN A 459 11.76 21.26 -20.59
N TYR A 460 10.74 21.99 -20.11
CA TYR A 460 10.80 22.76 -18.87
C TYR A 460 9.89 22.14 -17.81
N LYS A 461 9.99 22.62 -16.58
CA LYS A 461 9.31 22.06 -15.39
C LYS A 461 8.58 23.17 -14.66
N VAL A 462 7.54 22.81 -13.90
CA VAL A 462 6.84 23.70 -12.96
C VAL A 462 7.08 23.20 -11.54
N LEU A 463 6.95 24.08 -10.55
CA LEU A 463 7.08 23.76 -9.14
C LEU A 463 5.70 23.45 -8.57
N ASP A 464 5.46 22.18 -8.24
CA ASP A 464 4.27 21.70 -7.53
C ASP A 464 4.71 20.59 -6.57
N LYS A 465 4.66 20.89 -5.26
CA LYS A 465 5.28 20.08 -4.20
C LYS A 465 4.86 18.62 -4.20
N ALA A 466 3.64 18.30 -4.64
CA ALA A 466 3.15 16.92 -4.71
C ALA A 466 3.88 16.09 -5.79
N TYR A 467 4.39 16.75 -6.84
CA TYR A 467 4.96 16.12 -8.03
C TYR A 467 6.46 16.41 -8.21
N ASP A 468 7.02 17.42 -7.53
CA ASP A 468 8.43 17.84 -7.63
C ASP A 468 9.44 16.69 -7.49
N LYS A 469 9.12 15.67 -6.68
CA LYS A 469 9.98 14.48 -6.49
C LYS A 469 10.17 13.62 -7.74
N HIS A 470 9.26 13.72 -8.71
CA HIS A 470 9.29 12.96 -9.97
C HIS A 470 10.01 13.71 -11.11
N ASN A 471 10.30 15.00 -10.93
CA ASN A 471 11.13 15.79 -11.84
C ASN A 471 10.58 15.87 -13.29
N PHE A 472 9.25 15.78 -13.45
CA PHE A 472 8.53 15.71 -14.72
C PHE A 472 8.76 16.93 -15.62
N TYR A 473 8.79 16.72 -16.94
CA TYR A 473 8.60 17.82 -17.90
C TYR A 473 7.13 18.26 -17.94
N ILE A 474 6.87 19.48 -18.40
CA ILE A 474 5.52 20.08 -18.38
C ILE A 474 4.41 19.18 -18.94
N HIS A 475 4.65 18.52 -20.07
CA HIS A 475 3.68 17.60 -20.70
C HIS A 475 3.43 16.34 -19.87
N ASP A 476 4.48 15.79 -19.22
CA ASP A 476 4.37 14.64 -18.31
C ASP A 476 3.62 15.03 -17.02
N TYR A 477 3.89 16.22 -16.51
CA TYR A 477 3.29 16.78 -15.31
C TYR A 477 1.77 16.98 -15.46
N PHE A 478 1.30 17.41 -16.64
CA PHE A 478 -0.13 17.52 -16.92
C PHE A 478 -0.85 16.17 -16.80
N PHE A 479 -0.27 15.07 -17.30
CA PHE A 479 -0.81 13.74 -17.02
C PHE A 479 -0.76 13.41 -15.53
N ALA A 480 0.38 13.63 -14.87
CA ALA A 480 0.58 13.25 -13.47
C ALA A 480 -0.42 13.91 -12.52
N LYS A 481 -0.67 15.23 -12.67
CA LYS A 481 -1.66 15.95 -11.87
C LYS A 481 -3.09 15.59 -12.26
N THR A 482 -3.40 15.47 -13.54
CA THR A 482 -4.76 15.14 -14.00
C THR A 482 -5.20 13.75 -13.55
N ILE A 483 -4.29 12.77 -13.51
CA ILE A 483 -4.57 11.42 -12.97
C ILE A 483 -5.09 11.50 -11.52
N ASP A 484 -4.63 12.45 -10.70
CA ASP A 484 -5.16 12.61 -9.35
C ASP A 484 -6.52 13.33 -9.33
N LYS A 485 -6.80 14.22 -10.29
CA LYS A 485 -8.05 15.00 -10.36
C LYS A 485 -9.23 14.25 -10.98
N VAL A 486 -8.97 13.35 -11.93
CA VAL A 486 -10.00 12.45 -12.49
C VAL A 486 -10.34 11.36 -11.49
N ARG A 487 -11.62 10.94 -11.40
CA ARG A 487 -12.07 9.87 -10.50
C ARG A 487 -11.68 8.48 -10.99
N PRO A 488 -11.70 7.43 -10.13
CA PRO A 488 -11.56 6.06 -10.59
C PRO A 488 -12.59 5.71 -11.67
N GLY A 489 -12.13 5.01 -12.71
CA GLY A 489 -12.91 4.71 -13.91
C GLY A 489 -13.11 5.88 -14.89
N GLY A 490 -12.77 7.12 -14.51
CA GLY A 490 -12.80 8.29 -15.38
C GLY A 490 -11.66 8.30 -16.40
N VAL A 491 -11.77 9.14 -17.44
CA VAL A 491 -10.92 9.10 -18.64
C VAL A 491 -10.16 10.40 -18.89
N ILE A 492 -8.90 10.28 -19.29
CA ILE A 492 -8.05 11.40 -19.75
C ILE A 492 -7.81 11.21 -21.25
N ALA A 493 -8.17 12.23 -22.03
CA ALA A 493 -7.97 12.30 -23.47
C ALA A 493 -7.12 13.53 -23.80
N PHE A 494 -5.79 13.38 -23.88
CA PHE A 494 -4.86 14.50 -24.07
C PHE A 494 -4.04 14.37 -25.35
N ILE A 495 -3.89 15.51 -26.04
CA ILE A 495 -2.86 15.70 -27.06
C ILE A 495 -1.55 16.09 -26.36
N THR A 496 -0.47 15.36 -26.61
CA THR A 496 0.88 15.60 -26.09
C THR A 496 1.92 15.50 -27.22
N SER A 497 3.15 15.96 -26.97
CA SER A 497 4.27 15.68 -27.87
C SER A 497 4.59 14.17 -27.86
N LYS A 498 5.13 13.63 -28.97
CA LYS A 498 5.62 12.24 -29.00
C LYS A 498 6.64 11.89 -27.89
N GLY A 499 7.23 12.92 -27.27
CA GLY A 499 8.18 12.79 -26.16
C GLY A 499 7.60 12.16 -24.89
N THR A 500 6.28 12.05 -24.71
CA THR A 500 5.70 11.23 -23.63
C THR A 500 5.87 9.74 -23.92
N MET A 501 5.51 9.30 -25.13
CA MET A 501 5.52 7.89 -25.53
C MET A 501 6.93 7.38 -25.91
N ASP A 502 7.71 8.17 -26.64
CA ASP A 502 9.02 7.75 -27.21
C ASP A 502 10.22 8.05 -26.29
N LYS A 503 10.01 8.46 -25.03
CA LYS A 503 11.11 8.76 -24.10
C LYS A 503 11.96 7.52 -23.82
N ALA A 504 13.28 7.59 -24.00
CA ALA A 504 14.20 6.49 -23.70
C ALA A 504 14.12 6.03 -22.23
N ASN A 505 13.89 6.95 -21.28
CA ASN A 505 13.62 6.60 -19.89
C ASN A 505 12.12 6.26 -19.71
N PRO A 506 11.76 5.03 -19.28
CA PRO A 506 10.37 4.60 -19.13
C PRO A 506 9.68 5.14 -17.87
N ALA A 507 10.39 5.86 -16.97
CA ALA A 507 9.88 6.25 -15.64
C ALA A 507 8.51 6.97 -15.67
N VAL A 508 8.26 7.85 -16.65
CA VAL A 508 6.94 8.50 -16.79
C VAL A 508 5.86 7.52 -17.24
N ARG A 509 6.16 6.64 -18.20
CA ARG A 509 5.19 5.63 -18.67
C ARG A 509 4.87 4.62 -17.56
N LYS A 510 5.87 4.22 -16.77
CA LYS A 510 5.67 3.40 -15.57
C LYS A 510 4.85 4.13 -14.50
N TYR A 511 5.08 5.43 -14.27
CA TYR A 511 4.25 6.21 -13.34
C TYR A 511 2.77 6.26 -13.77
N ILE A 512 2.53 6.40 -15.08
CA ILE A 512 1.18 6.42 -15.66
C ILE A 512 0.55 5.02 -15.61
N SER A 513 1.22 3.97 -16.12
CA SER A 513 0.68 2.59 -16.17
C SER A 513 0.26 2.07 -14.78
N GLN A 514 0.99 2.47 -13.75
CA GLN A 514 0.69 2.15 -12.35
C GLN A 514 -0.65 2.70 -11.85
N ARG A 515 -1.17 3.77 -12.45
CA ARG A 515 -2.34 4.54 -11.98
C ARG A 515 -3.48 4.59 -13.01
N ALA A 516 -3.15 4.39 -14.28
CA ALA A 516 -4.09 4.42 -15.39
C ALA A 516 -3.80 3.28 -16.38
N GLU A 517 -4.85 2.81 -17.03
CA GLU A 517 -4.81 1.87 -18.14
C GLU A 517 -4.75 2.65 -19.46
N LEU A 518 -3.89 2.23 -20.39
CA LEU A 518 -3.86 2.79 -21.74
C LEU A 518 -4.99 2.17 -22.59
N LEU A 519 -6.07 2.93 -22.80
CA LEU A 519 -7.16 2.53 -23.70
C LEU A 519 -6.71 2.55 -25.16
N GLY A 520 -5.83 3.50 -25.50
CA GLY A 520 -5.20 3.60 -26.80
C GLY A 520 -4.46 4.92 -27.00
N ALA A 521 -3.69 5.01 -28.07
CA ALA A 521 -3.04 6.24 -28.50
C ALA A 521 -3.09 6.38 -30.03
N ILE A 522 -3.08 7.60 -30.54
CA ILE A 522 -3.10 7.90 -31.98
C ILE A 522 -1.95 8.87 -32.29
N ARG A 523 -1.02 8.48 -33.16
CA ARG A 523 0.11 9.31 -33.55
C ARG A 523 -0.23 10.15 -34.78
N LEU A 524 -0.16 11.47 -34.63
CA LEU A 524 -0.52 12.45 -35.64
C LEU A 524 0.69 12.84 -36.52
N PRO A 525 0.47 13.12 -37.82
CA PRO A 525 1.47 13.74 -38.69
C PRO A 525 2.03 15.04 -38.11
N ASN A 526 3.29 15.32 -38.41
CA ASN A 526 3.97 16.53 -37.98
C ASN A 526 3.34 17.81 -38.55
N ASP A 527 2.51 17.74 -39.58
CA ASP A 527 1.77 18.88 -40.13
C ASP A 527 0.33 19.02 -39.64
N ALA A 528 -0.14 18.15 -38.72
CA ALA A 528 -1.49 18.23 -38.14
C ALA A 528 -1.78 19.59 -37.46
N PHE A 529 -0.75 20.27 -36.96
CA PHE A 529 -0.85 21.60 -36.34
C PHE A 529 -0.19 22.72 -37.16
N LYS A 530 0.08 22.47 -38.45
CA LYS A 530 0.78 23.43 -39.34
C LYS A 530 0.04 24.75 -39.52
N ASN A 531 -1.29 24.74 -39.43
CA ASN A 531 -2.13 25.96 -39.44
C ASN A 531 -1.83 26.90 -38.25
N ALA A 532 -1.32 26.36 -37.15
CA ALA A 532 -0.87 27.06 -35.94
C ALA A 532 0.65 27.35 -35.91
N GLY A 533 1.39 27.05 -37.00
CA GLY A 533 2.75 27.51 -37.20
C GLY A 533 3.88 26.59 -36.73
N THR A 534 3.59 25.35 -36.28
CA THR A 534 4.60 24.40 -35.81
C THR A 534 4.50 23.03 -36.48
N SER A 535 5.65 22.44 -36.78
CA SER A 535 5.78 21.12 -37.42
C SER A 535 6.32 20.08 -36.44
N VAL A 536 5.46 19.46 -35.62
CA VAL A 536 5.89 18.54 -34.53
C VAL A 536 4.98 17.30 -34.49
N THR A 537 5.58 16.11 -34.49
CA THR A 537 4.84 14.85 -34.28
C THR A 537 4.30 14.77 -32.85
N SER A 538 3.00 14.55 -32.75
CA SER A 538 2.22 14.62 -31.51
C SER A 538 1.34 13.39 -31.40
N ASP A 539 1.05 12.96 -30.18
CA ASP A 539 0.24 11.78 -29.89
C ASP A 539 -1.02 12.22 -29.13
N ILE A 540 -2.19 11.69 -29.50
CA ILE A 540 -3.39 11.71 -28.67
C ILE A 540 -3.34 10.46 -27.80
N ILE A 541 -3.46 10.59 -26.48
CA ILE A 541 -3.41 9.48 -25.53
C ILE A 541 -4.72 9.42 -24.75
N PHE A 542 -5.33 8.23 -24.73
CA PHE A 542 -6.54 7.92 -23.99
C PHE A 542 -6.22 6.98 -22.84
N LEU A 543 -6.42 7.46 -21.61
CA LEU A 543 -6.13 6.74 -20.37
C LEU A 543 -7.39 6.59 -19.54
N LYS A 544 -7.61 5.44 -18.89
CA LYS A 544 -8.64 5.25 -17.87
C LYS A 544 -8.00 5.13 -16.50
N LYS A 545 -8.42 5.94 -15.51
CA LYS A 545 -7.88 5.83 -14.14
C LYS A 545 -8.28 4.50 -13.50
N ARG A 546 -7.31 3.80 -12.91
CA ARG A 546 -7.51 2.53 -12.20
C ARG A 546 -8.09 2.77 -10.80
N GLU A 547 -8.87 1.81 -10.30
CA GLU A 547 -9.37 1.78 -8.91
C GLU A 547 -8.26 1.68 -7.86
N ALA A 548 -7.09 1.15 -8.25
CA ALA A 548 -5.96 0.96 -7.36
C ALA A 548 -4.63 1.08 -8.11
N TYR A 549 -3.59 1.41 -7.36
CA TYR A 549 -2.21 1.34 -7.83
C TYR A 549 -1.81 -0.11 -8.14
N LEU A 550 -1.24 -0.36 -9.32
CA LEU A 550 -0.79 -1.68 -9.76
C LEU A 550 0.63 -1.60 -10.33
N ASP A 551 1.63 -2.19 -9.67
CA ASP A 551 2.98 -2.28 -10.26
C ASP A 551 3.03 -3.45 -11.27
N ILE A 552 2.61 -3.16 -12.51
CA ILE A 552 2.60 -4.09 -13.64
C ILE A 552 3.54 -3.55 -14.72
N ASP A 553 4.36 -4.42 -15.28
CA ASP A 553 5.23 -4.13 -16.42
C ASP A 553 4.47 -4.46 -17.72
N GLU A 554 3.81 -3.45 -18.29
CA GLU A 554 3.02 -3.55 -19.53
C GLU A 554 3.87 -3.18 -20.76
N ASP A 555 3.68 -3.87 -21.90
CA ASP A 555 4.54 -3.72 -23.10
C ASP A 555 4.73 -2.26 -23.57
N TRP A 556 3.70 -1.43 -23.46
CA TRP A 556 3.73 -0.01 -23.89
C TRP A 556 4.61 0.89 -23.00
N ILE A 557 5.07 0.39 -21.84
CA ILE A 557 6.08 1.08 -21.01
C ILE A 557 7.43 1.10 -21.74
N HIS A 558 7.68 0.17 -22.64
CA HIS A 558 8.96 -0.01 -23.32
C HIS A 558 9.00 0.66 -24.71
N LEU A 559 10.21 0.74 -25.28
CA LEU A 559 10.42 1.11 -26.68
C LEU A 559 10.63 -0.15 -27.52
N GLY A 560 10.22 -0.08 -28.78
CA GLY A 560 10.47 -1.05 -29.81
C GLY A 560 11.04 -0.38 -31.06
N ILE A 561 11.30 -1.18 -32.09
CA ILE A 561 11.84 -0.72 -33.38
C ILE A 561 10.86 -1.13 -34.48
N ASP A 562 10.50 -0.21 -35.36
CA ASP A 562 9.62 -0.49 -36.50
C ASP A 562 10.32 -1.22 -37.65
N GLU A 563 9.56 -1.58 -38.70
CA GLU A 563 10.08 -2.24 -39.91
C GLU A 563 11.15 -1.42 -40.66
N ASN A 564 11.24 -0.11 -40.41
CA ASN A 564 12.21 0.80 -41.03
C ASN A 564 13.47 1.03 -40.18
N GLY A 565 13.55 0.43 -38.99
CA GLY A 565 14.66 0.63 -38.05
C GLY A 565 14.55 1.89 -37.18
N ILE A 566 13.35 2.48 -37.07
CA ILE A 566 13.08 3.66 -36.25
C ILE A 566 12.60 3.21 -34.87
N GLU A 567 13.31 3.65 -33.83
CA GLU A 567 12.91 3.43 -32.43
C GLU A 567 11.73 4.34 -32.04
N MET A 568 10.70 3.75 -31.44
CA MET A 568 9.50 4.44 -30.93
C MET A 568 8.81 3.58 -29.86
N ASN A 569 7.73 4.08 -29.25
CA ASN A 569 6.99 3.29 -28.26
C ASN A 569 6.46 1.95 -28.81
N SER A 570 6.60 0.86 -28.03
CA SER A 570 6.16 -0.48 -28.41
C SER A 570 4.66 -0.55 -28.78
N TYR A 571 3.82 0.31 -28.20
CA TYR A 571 2.40 0.40 -28.58
C TYR A 571 2.23 0.71 -30.07
N PHE A 572 2.98 1.68 -30.62
CA PHE A 572 2.87 2.07 -32.03
C PHE A 572 3.52 1.06 -32.97
N VAL A 573 4.58 0.37 -32.53
CA VAL A 573 5.18 -0.75 -33.27
C VAL A 573 4.18 -1.91 -33.41
N ASN A 574 3.46 -2.23 -32.33
CA ASN A 574 2.45 -3.29 -32.32
C ASN A 574 1.11 -2.86 -32.97
N ASN A 575 0.84 -1.55 -33.06
CA ASN A 575 -0.38 -0.99 -33.65
C ASN A 575 -0.04 0.04 -34.74
N PRO A 576 0.57 -0.37 -35.87
CA PRO A 576 1.01 0.57 -36.92
C PRO A 576 -0.15 1.34 -37.55
N HIS A 577 -1.37 0.79 -37.51
CA HIS A 577 -2.60 1.45 -37.97
C HIS A 577 -3.01 2.67 -37.11
N MET A 578 -2.44 2.83 -35.91
CA MET A 578 -2.63 4.01 -35.06
C MET A 578 -1.64 5.15 -35.38
N VAL A 579 -0.73 4.95 -36.34
CA VAL A 579 0.18 5.99 -36.83
C VAL A 579 -0.41 6.57 -38.12
N LEU A 580 -0.92 7.80 -38.08
CA LEU A 580 -1.74 8.38 -39.17
C LEU A 580 -0.91 9.02 -40.29
N GLY A 581 0.26 8.45 -40.54
CA GLY A 581 1.26 8.85 -41.52
C GLY A 581 2.44 7.88 -41.47
N LYS A 582 3.55 8.24 -42.13
CA LYS A 582 4.74 7.39 -42.22
C LYS A 582 5.86 7.91 -41.31
N MET A 583 6.44 7.05 -40.49
CA MET A 583 7.61 7.41 -39.69
C MET A 583 8.86 7.51 -40.59
N GLU A 584 9.53 8.66 -40.57
CA GLU A 584 10.78 8.93 -41.30
C GLU A 584 11.76 9.73 -40.44
N MET A 585 13.06 9.58 -40.71
CA MET A 585 14.10 10.41 -40.09
C MET A 585 14.26 11.72 -40.87
N VAL A 586 13.91 12.84 -40.26
CA VAL A 586 13.94 14.19 -40.84
C VAL A 586 15.03 15.06 -40.20
N SER A 587 15.47 16.11 -40.89
CA SER A 587 16.45 17.07 -40.33
C SER A 587 15.74 18.12 -39.48
N GLY A 588 15.82 17.99 -38.16
CA GLY A 588 15.32 18.95 -37.18
C GLY A 588 16.36 20.02 -36.77
N PRO A 589 15.97 20.97 -35.89
CA PRO A 589 16.86 22.06 -35.42
C PRO A 589 18.09 21.59 -34.64
N HIS A 590 18.06 20.37 -34.10
CA HIS A 590 19.11 19.82 -33.23
C HIS A 590 19.82 18.59 -33.84
N GLY A 591 19.52 18.21 -35.09
CA GLY A 591 20.05 17.02 -35.75
C GLY A 591 18.96 16.23 -36.47
N MET A 592 19.24 14.96 -36.80
CA MET A 592 18.24 14.05 -37.34
C MET A 592 17.28 13.59 -36.25
N GLU A 593 15.98 13.68 -36.49
CA GLU A 593 14.92 13.26 -35.56
C GLU A 593 13.85 12.43 -36.27
N SER A 594 13.20 11.49 -35.57
CA SER A 594 12.08 10.73 -36.13
C SER A 594 10.80 11.57 -36.12
N ALA A 595 10.10 11.65 -37.26
CA ALA A 595 8.83 12.33 -37.39
C ALA A 595 7.83 11.48 -38.18
N CYS A 596 6.56 11.54 -37.78
CA CYS A 596 5.45 11.06 -38.59
C CYS A 596 5.18 12.08 -39.71
N VAL A 597 5.43 11.71 -40.96
CA VAL A 597 5.20 12.51 -42.17
C VAL A 597 3.82 12.17 -42.75
N PRO A 598 3.01 13.15 -43.20
CA PRO A 598 1.69 12.88 -43.79
C PRO A 598 1.77 12.03 -45.06
N GLU A 599 0.95 10.99 -45.15
CA GLU A 599 0.80 10.20 -46.38
C GLU A 599 -0.22 10.80 -47.36
N SER A 600 0.12 10.75 -48.65
CA SER A 600 -0.71 11.23 -49.75
C SER A 600 -1.82 10.23 -50.13
N GLY A 601 -3.08 10.66 -50.09
CA GLY A 601 -4.20 9.91 -50.66
C GLY A 601 -5.50 9.94 -49.84
N THR A 602 -5.41 10.17 -48.53
CA THR A 602 -6.55 10.28 -47.60
C THR A 602 -6.42 11.53 -46.73
N SER A 603 -7.55 12.07 -46.26
CA SER A 603 -7.53 13.23 -45.35
C SER A 603 -7.18 12.80 -43.91
N LEU A 604 -6.70 13.74 -43.10
CA LEU A 604 -6.45 13.49 -41.68
C LEU A 604 -7.75 13.07 -40.95
N ALA A 605 -8.89 13.70 -41.28
CA ALA A 605 -10.20 13.36 -40.73
C ALA A 605 -10.65 11.94 -41.07
N ASP A 606 -10.37 11.44 -42.28
CA ASP A 606 -10.68 10.05 -42.64
C ASP A 606 -9.82 9.04 -41.88
N ARG A 607 -8.54 9.37 -41.68
CA ARG A 607 -7.60 8.54 -40.91
C ARG A 607 -7.95 8.52 -39.42
N LEU A 608 -8.30 9.67 -38.84
CA LEU A 608 -8.79 9.78 -37.46
C LEU A 608 -10.04 8.91 -37.25
N ARG A 609 -11.05 9.02 -38.12
CA ARG A 609 -12.28 8.21 -38.03
C ARG A 609 -12.02 6.69 -38.05
N GLN A 610 -10.96 6.22 -38.70
CA GLN A 610 -10.57 4.81 -38.69
C GLN A 610 -9.89 4.41 -37.37
N ALA A 611 -8.98 5.25 -36.86
CA ALA A 611 -8.24 4.98 -35.62
C ALA A 611 -9.15 5.00 -34.38
N VAL A 612 -10.10 5.94 -34.33
CA VAL A 612 -11.11 6.09 -33.26
C VAL A 612 -11.90 4.80 -33.03
N GLN A 613 -12.21 4.04 -34.10
CA GLN A 613 -12.96 2.77 -34.01
C GLN A 613 -12.16 1.60 -33.41
N MET A 614 -10.84 1.76 -33.26
CA MET A 614 -9.96 0.74 -32.66
C MET A 614 -9.78 0.92 -31.15
N ILE A 615 -10.09 2.10 -30.61
CA ILE A 615 -10.05 2.38 -29.18
C ILE A 615 -11.32 1.81 -28.53
N ARG A 616 -11.15 0.98 -27.50
CA ARG A 616 -12.25 0.29 -26.81
C ARG A 616 -12.11 0.42 -25.30
N GLY A 617 -13.24 0.37 -24.62
CA GLY A 617 -13.36 0.47 -23.17
C GLY A 617 -14.78 0.93 -22.82
N GLU A 618 -15.02 1.07 -21.53
CA GLU A 618 -16.30 1.55 -20.99
C GLU A 618 -16.02 2.55 -19.87
N ILE A 619 -16.68 3.70 -19.91
CA ILE A 619 -16.77 4.64 -18.80
C ILE A 619 -18.01 4.22 -18.00
N SER A 620 -17.80 3.76 -16.76
CA SER A 620 -18.91 3.55 -15.85
C SER A 620 -19.45 4.91 -15.43
N ILE A 621 -20.51 5.35 -16.09
CA ILE A 621 -21.49 6.26 -15.50
C ILE A 621 -22.19 5.47 -14.40
N ASP A 622 -22.30 6.06 -13.22
CA ASP A 622 -22.84 5.40 -12.02
C ASP A 622 -24.38 5.47 -12.01
N ASP A 623 -25.00 4.91 -13.07
CA ASP A 623 -26.44 4.62 -13.13
C ASP A 623 -26.72 3.31 -12.37
N THR A 624 -26.28 3.23 -11.10
CA THR A 624 -26.45 2.02 -10.29
C THR A 624 -27.93 1.76 -9.99
N GLU A 625 -28.49 0.77 -10.70
CA GLU A 625 -29.81 0.16 -10.56
C GLU A 625 -30.55 0.51 -9.26
N ILE A 626 -31.35 1.55 -9.33
CA ILE A 626 -32.53 1.72 -8.49
C ILE A 626 -33.71 1.27 -9.37
N SER A 627 -34.67 0.54 -8.80
CA SER A 627 -35.87 0.10 -9.54
C SER A 627 -36.60 1.30 -10.17
N ASP A 628 -37.18 1.10 -11.35
CA ASP A 628 -37.89 2.14 -12.14
C ASP A 628 -39.00 2.91 -11.38
N GLU A 629 -39.38 2.47 -10.17
CA GLU A 629 -40.31 3.15 -9.26
C GLU A 629 -39.69 4.32 -8.45
N GLU A 630 -38.37 4.52 -8.43
CA GLU A 630 -37.69 5.66 -7.77
C GLU A 630 -37.14 6.71 -8.78
N LEU A 631 -37.55 6.65 -10.05
CA LEU A 631 -37.20 7.63 -11.10
C LEU A 631 -37.99 8.95 -10.98
N GLU A 632 -37.76 9.71 -9.91
CA GLU A 632 -37.92 11.18 -9.91
C GLU A 632 -36.53 11.81 -9.71
N ASP A 633 -35.82 12.04 -10.84
CA ASP A 633 -34.39 12.34 -10.87
C ASP A 633 -34.06 13.78 -10.44
N GLU A 634 -33.99 14.01 -9.12
CA GLU A 634 -33.45 15.24 -8.50
C GLU A 634 -31.92 15.16 -8.25
N SER A 635 -31.21 14.18 -8.83
CA SER A 635 -29.76 14.06 -8.66
C SER A 635 -29.01 15.12 -9.48
N ILE A 636 -27.97 15.74 -8.90
CA ILE A 636 -27.20 16.81 -9.57
C ILE A 636 -25.71 16.47 -9.61
N PRO A 637 -24.94 16.94 -10.61
CA PRO A 637 -23.50 16.77 -10.61
C PRO A 637 -22.88 17.51 -9.42
N ALA A 638 -21.82 16.96 -8.83
CA ALA A 638 -21.19 17.47 -7.62
C ALA A 638 -20.77 18.94 -7.75
N GLU A 639 -20.85 19.66 -6.63
CA GLU A 639 -20.39 21.04 -6.48
C GLU A 639 -18.91 21.06 -6.07
N ALA A 640 -18.16 22.04 -6.58
CA ALA A 640 -16.79 22.28 -6.17
C ALA A 640 -16.73 22.68 -4.68
N GLY A 641 -15.69 22.23 -3.97
CA GLY A 641 -15.49 22.52 -2.54
C GLY A 641 -16.12 21.51 -1.57
N VAL A 642 -17.23 20.84 -1.92
CA VAL A 642 -17.84 19.81 -1.05
C VAL A 642 -17.08 18.49 -1.17
N LYS A 643 -16.41 18.03 -0.09
CA LYS A 643 -15.64 16.77 -0.07
C LYS A 643 -16.51 15.55 -0.44
N ASN A 644 -15.89 14.52 -1.05
CA ASN A 644 -16.57 13.24 -1.32
C ASN A 644 -17.07 12.59 -0.01
N PHE A 645 -18.17 11.84 -0.06
CA PHE A 645 -18.84 11.23 1.10
C PHE A 645 -19.20 12.22 2.21
N SER A 646 -19.64 13.43 1.83
CA SER A 646 -20.01 14.49 2.78
C SER A 646 -21.38 15.10 2.42
N TYR A 647 -22.07 15.62 3.43
CA TYR A 647 -23.32 16.36 3.26
C TYR A 647 -23.07 17.83 2.90
N CYS A 648 -23.92 18.41 2.05
CA CYS A 648 -24.01 19.85 1.83
C CYS A 648 -25.47 20.33 1.86
N SER A 649 -25.66 21.65 1.96
CA SER A 649 -27.00 22.28 1.99
C SER A 649 -27.16 23.22 0.79
N LEU A 650 -27.82 22.76 -0.26
CA LEU A 650 -28.08 23.52 -1.49
C LEU A 650 -29.55 23.92 -1.58
N ASN A 651 -29.81 25.22 -1.79
CA ASN A 651 -31.17 25.81 -1.87
C ASN A 651 -32.11 25.41 -0.72
N GLY A 652 -31.55 25.07 0.45
CA GLY A 652 -32.28 24.63 1.63
C GLY A 652 -32.57 23.13 1.73
N LYS A 653 -32.32 22.33 0.68
CA LYS A 653 -32.31 20.86 0.73
C LYS A 653 -30.94 20.34 1.18
N ILE A 654 -30.90 19.15 1.80
CA ILE A 654 -29.65 18.44 2.09
C ILE A 654 -29.34 17.49 0.94
N TYR A 655 -28.10 17.53 0.45
CA TYR A 655 -27.55 16.57 -0.49
C TYR A 655 -26.40 15.81 0.18
N TYR A 656 -26.15 14.59 -0.29
CA TYR A 656 -24.98 13.79 0.08
C TYR A 656 -24.17 13.51 -1.19
N ARG A 657 -22.87 13.83 -1.17
CA ARG A 657 -21.97 13.62 -2.31
C ARG A 657 -21.43 12.19 -2.33
N GLU A 658 -21.61 11.49 -3.44
CA GLU A 658 -20.90 10.25 -3.77
C GLU A 658 -20.22 10.42 -5.15
N ASN A 659 -18.89 10.43 -5.15
CA ASN A 659 -18.03 10.63 -6.32
C ASN A 659 -18.36 11.93 -7.08
N SER A 660 -18.83 11.85 -8.33
CA SER A 660 -19.22 13.01 -9.16
C SER A 660 -20.68 13.43 -8.98
N ILE A 661 -21.47 12.77 -8.12
CA ILE A 661 -22.93 12.96 -8.01
C ILE A 661 -23.29 13.44 -6.60
N MET A 662 -24.28 14.33 -6.52
CA MET A 662 -24.95 14.73 -5.28
C MET A 662 -26.38 14.19 -5.28
N ARG A 663 -26.66 13.27 -4.36
CA ARG A 663 -27.98 12.66 -4.18
C ARG A 663 -28.77 13.46 -3.14
N PRO A 664 -29.99 13.95 -3.43
CA PRO A 664 -30.82 14.60 -2.42
C PRO A 664 -31.13 13.62 -1.28
N GLN A 665 -31.41 14.14 -0.09
CA GLN A 665 -31.72 13.34 1.09
C GLN A 665 -33.08 13.76 1.64
N ASP A 666 -34.07 12.87 1.59
CA ASP A 666 -35.35 13.09 2.27
C ASP A 666 -35.16 12.95 3.79
N ILE A 667 -35.12 14.09 4.47
CA ILE A 667 -34.78 14.19 5.88
C ILE A 667 -35.79 15.12 6.57
N PRO A 668 -36.45 14.68 7.66
CA PRO A 668 -37.38 15.52 8.39
C PRO A 668 -36.78 16.86 8.81
N GLU A 669 -37.56 17.94 8.69
CA GLU A 669 -37.11 19.34 8.86
C GLU A 669 -36.25 19.58 10.11
N LYS A 670 -36.60 19.00 11.26
CA LYS A 670 -35.84 19.11 12.52
C LYS A 670 -34.47 18.41 12.49
N THR A 671 -34.34 17.36 11.69
CA THR A 671 -33.07 16.66 11.47
C THR A 671 -32.25 17.39 10.42
N ALA A 672 -32.89 17.92 9.37
CA ALA A 672 -32.22 18.76 8.37
C ALA A 672 -31.65 20.06 9.01
N GLU A 673 -32.39 20.72 9.90
CA GLU A 673 -31.90 21.90 10.64
C GLU A 673 -30.68 21.57 11.54
N ARG A 674 -30.69 20.40 12.18
CA ARG A 674 -29.54 19.89 12.96
C ARG A 674 -28.34 19.60 12.06
N MET A 675 -28.54 18.97 10.91
CA MET A 675 -27.46 18.66 9.97
C MET A 675 -26.85 19.91 9.37
N LYS A 676 -27.65 20.95 9.05
CA LYS A 676 -27.12 22.27 8.64
C LYS A 676 -26.17 22.84 9.70
N GLY A 677 -26.56 22.80 10.97
CA GLY A 677 -25.68 23.24 12.06
C GLY A 677 -24.39 22.41 12.20
N LEU A 678 -24.41 21.12 11.89
CA LEU A 678 -23.20 20.27 11.89
C LEU A 678 -22.31 20.53 10.67
N ILE A 679 -22.90 20.79 9.50
CA ILE A 679 -22.23 21.28 8.29
C ILE A 679 -21.54 22.62 8.58
N ASP A 680 -22.25 23.59 9.19
CA ASP A 680 -21.69 24.89 9.54
C ASP A 680 -20.46 24.78 10.47
N VAL A 681 -20.51 23.87 11.47
CA VAL A 681 -19.35 23.59 12.35
C VAL A 681 -18.20 22.95 11.57
N ARG A 682 -18.48 21.92 10.75
CA ARG A 682 -17.48 21.21 9.92
C ARG A 682 -16.77 22.15 8.95
N ASP A 683 -17.53 23.03 8.29
CA ASP A 683 -17.01 23.93 7.26
C ASP A 683 -16.23 25.07 7.93
N SER A 684 -16.66 25.54 9.11
CA SER A 684 -15.91 26.53 9.91
C SER A 684 -14.57 25.99 10.44
N VAL A 685 -14.49 24.72 10.84
CA VAL A 685 -13.20 24.12 11.26
C VAL A 685 -12.32 23.79 10.04
N SER A 686 -12.90 23.43 8.90
CA SER A 686 -12.14 23.18 7.66
C SER A 686 -11.48 24.47 7.15
N GLU A 687 -12.22 25.58 7.08
CA GLU A 687 -11.68 26.92 6.78
C GLU A 687 -10.54 27.31 7.75
N LEU A 688 -10.72 27.06 9.05
CA LEU A 688 -9.69 27.34 10.05
C LEU A 688 -8.42 26.47 9.87
N ILE A 689 -8.56 25.23 9.43
CA ILE A 689 -7.42 24.35 9.11
C ILE A 689 -6.68 24.85 7.88
N GLU A 690 -7.38 25.23 6.82
CA GLU A 690 -6.81 25.80 5.59
C GLU A 690 -6.04 27.08 5.90
N LEU A 691 -6.65 28.04 6.63
CA LEU A 691 -5.97 29.27 7.07
C LEU A 691 -4.73 29.01 7.94
N GLN A 692 -4.70 27.93 8.73
CA GLN A 692 -3.51 27.58 9.52
C GLN A 692 -2.42 26.84 8.74
N LEU A 693 -2.77 26.19 7.62
CA LEU A 693 -1.82 25.58 6.68
C LEU A 693 -1.17 26.66 5.79
N ASP A 694 -1.97 27.63 5.36
CA ASP A 694 -1.56 28.75 4.53
C ASP A 694 -0.81 29.85 5.30
N ASP A 695 -0.33 30.86 4.56
CA ASP A 695 0.42 32.00 5.11
C ASP A 695 -0.49 33.10 5.71
N ALA A 696 -1.67 32.72 6.20
CA ALA A 696 -2.63 33.65 6.77
C ALA A 696 -2.07 34.30 8.05
N SER A 697 -2.47 35.56 8.27
CA SER A 697 -2.04 36.33 9.41
C SER A 697 -2.67 35.82 10.72
N ASP A 698 -2.00 36.09 11.84
CA ASP A 698 -2.54 35.82 13.18
C ASP A 698 -3.87 36.56 13.44
N GLU A 699 -4.23 37.58 12.64
CA GLU A 699 -5.50 38.29 12.74
C GLU A 699 -6.63 37.53 12.02
N GLU A 700 -6.38 37.02 10.82
CA GLU A 700 -7.31 36.16 10.06
C GLU A 700 -7.58 34.84 10.80
N ILE A 701 -6.55 34.20 11.34
CA ILE A 701 -6.70 32.97 12.15
C ILE A 701 -7.58 33.25 13.39
N ARG A 702 -7.36 34.37 14.10
CA ARG A 702 -8.20 34.75 15.26
C ARG A 702 -9.64 35.09 14.86
N ALA A 703 -9.87 35.67 13.68
CA ALA A 703 -11.21 35.92 13.17
C ALA A 703 -11.96 34.61 12.86
N SER A 704 -11.29 33.65 12.21
CA SER A 704 -11.85 32.32 11.94
C SER A 704 -12.09 31.51 13.23
N GLN A 705 -11.18 31.57 14.21
CA GLN A 705 -11.41 30.99 15.54
C GLN A 705 -12.62 31.61 16.26
N ALA A 706 -12.84 32.93 16.15
CA ALA A 706 -14.01 33.58 16.70
C ALA A 706 -15.31 33.13 15.99
N ARG A 707 -15.27 32.95 14.66
CA ARG A 707 -16.37 32.36 13.88
C ARG A 707 -16.67 30.94 14.35
N LEU A 708 -15.67 30.06 14.42
CA LEU A 708 -15.82 28.67 14.87
C LEU A 708 -16.40 28.59 16.29
N ASN A 709 -15.93 29.43 17.23
CA ASN A 709 -16.52 29.53 18.57
C ASN A 709 -18.00 29.91 18.51
N SER A 710 -18.36 30.95 17.75
CA SER A 710 -19.74 31.43 17.63
C SER A 710 -20.67 30.38 17.02
N VAL A 711 -20.23 29.66 16.00
CA VAL A 711 -21.00 28.60 15.33
C VAL A 711 -21.17 27.40 16.26
N TYR A 712 -20.10 26.94 16.90
CA TYR A 712 -20.14 25.85 17.89
C TYR A 712 -21.05 26.18 19.08
N ASP A 713 -20.90 27.35 19.70
CA ASP A 713 -21.71 27.73 20.86
C ASP A 713 -23.19 27.88 20.49
N SER A 714 -23.48 28.39 19.29
CA SER A 714 -24.86 28.43 18.76
C SER A 714 -25.44 27.03 18.53
N PHE A 715 -24.62 26.10 18.01
CA PHE A 715 -25.01 24.72 17.81
C PHE A 715 -25.29 24.01 19.14
N VAL A 716 -24.36 24.05 20.09
CA VAL A 716 -24.48 23.35 21.38
C VAL A 716 -25.65 23.87 22.21
N ASN A 717 -25.90 25.18 22.21
CA ASN A 717 -27.08 25.76 22.88
C ASN A 717 -28.41 25.26 22.31
N LYS A 718 -28.46 24.85 21.03
CA LYS A 718 -29.70 24.45 20.34
C LYS A 718 -29.88 22.92 20.24
N PHE A 719 -28.80 22.19 20.03
CA PHE A 719 -28.81 20.75 19.71
C PHE A 719 -27.96 19.88 20.66
N GLY A 720 -27.29 20.49 21.65
CA GLY A 720 -26.37 19.81 22.57
C GLY A 720 -25.00 19.51 21.94
N TYR A 721 -24.11 18.93 22.74
CA TYR A 721 -22.73 18.58 22.37
C TYR A 721 -22.65 17.75 21.07
N LEU A 722 -21.61 17.96 20.28
CA LEU A 722 -21.36 17.28 19.00
C LEU A 722 -21.33 15.77 19.18
N ASN A 723 -20.67 15.30 20.23
CA ASN A 723 -20.55 13.88 20.57
C ASN A 723 -21.79 13.28 21.27
N SER A 724 -22.91 14.01 21.36
CA SER A 724 -24.16 13.44 21.86
C SER A 724 -24.77 12.45 20.86
N ARG A 725 -25.20 11.28 21.35
CA ARG A 725 -25.70 10.13 20.55
C ARG A 725 -26.67 10.50 19.42
N THR A 726 -27.51 11.52 19.59
CA THR A 726 -28.45 12.00 18.57
C THR A 726 -27.77 12.77 17.44
N ASN A 727 -26.75 13.58 17.74
CA ASN A 727 -25.94 14.29 16.74
C ASN A 727 -25.06 13.29 15.96
N GLN A 728 -24.40 12.36 16.68
CA GLN A 728 -23.66 11.26 16.06
C GLN A 728 -24.54 10.47 15.07
N THR A 729 -25.77 10.12 15.48
CA THR A 729 -26.70 9.35 14.62
C THR A 729 -27.09 10.11 13.35
N ALA A 730 -27.15 11.45 13.38
CA ALA A 730 -27.56 12.29 12.26
C ALA A 730 -26.44 12.59 11.26
N PHE A 731 -25.15 12.42 11.63
CA PHE A 731 -24.03 12.92 10.83
C PHE A 731 -22.85 11.94 10.66
N ARG A 732 -22.88 10.75 11.28
CA ARG A 732 -21.78 9.76 11.23
C ARG A 732 -21.37 9.28 9.82
N GLU A 733 -22.19 9.49 8.79
CA GLU A 733 -21.86 9.05 7.43
C GLU A 733 -20.99 10.09 6.70
N ASP A 734 -20.92 11.33 7.21
CA ASP A 734 -20.08 12.42 6.72
C ASP A 734 -18.58 12.15 6.92
N ALA A 735 -17.76 12.40 5.90
CA ALA A 735 -16.30 12.27 6.00
C ALA A 735 -15.68 13.21 7.05
N GLY A 736 -16.29 14.38 7.30
CA GLY A 736 -15.85 15.32 8.34
C GLY A 736 -16.29 14.96 9.76
N TYR A 737 -17.04 13.87 9.97
CA TYR A 737 -17.57 13.51 11.29
C TYR A 737 -16.47 13.29 12.35
N SER A 738 -15.37 12.60 11.99
CA SER A 738 -14.23 12.38 12.90
C SER A 738 -13.61 13.71 13.36
N LEU A 739 -13.50 14.68 12.45
CA LEU A 739 -12.93 16.00 12.72
C LEU A 739 -13.80 16.79 13.70
N ILE A 740 -15.11 16.86 13.48
CA ILE A 740 -16.00 17.56 14.42
C ILE A 740 -16.11 16.84 15.78
N SER A 741 -15.97 15.51 15.81
CA SER A 741 -15.91 14.73 17.06
C SER A 741 -14.69 15.13 17.92
N SER A 742 -13.54 15.38 17.29
CA SER A 742 -12.31 15.80 17.98
C SER A 742 -12.33 17.23 18.54
N LEU A 743 -13.36 18.03 18.26
CA LEU A 743 -13.52 19.39 18.79
C LEU A 743 -13.97 19.44 20.26
N GLU A 744 -14.39 18.31 20.83
CA GLU A 744 -14.83 18.19 22.22
C GLU A 744 -13.90 17.26 22.99
N GLU A 745 -13.20 17.81 23.99
CA GLU A 745 -12.37 17.02 24.90
C GLU A 745 -13.26 16.22 25.85
N THR A 746 -12.91 14.96 26.11
CA THR A 746 -13.67 14.07 27.00
C THR A 746 -12.86 13.64 28.22
N ASP A 747 -13.54 13.41 29.34
CA ASP A 747 -12.96 12.83 30.55
C ASP A 747 -12.89 11.29 30.50
N ASP A 748 -12.28 10.66 31.51
CA ASP A 748 -12.16 9.19 31.62
C ASP A 748 -13.53 8.46 31.68
N ASP A 749 -14.62 9.17 31.97
CA ASP A 749 -16.01 8.68 31.96
C ASP A 749 -16.70 8.88 30.58
N GLY A 750 -16.03 9.49 29.61
CA GLY A 750 -16.57 9.80 28.27
C GLY A 750 -17.51 11.01 28.22
N LYS A 751 -17.50 11.90 29.21
CA LYS A 751 -18.27 13.16 29.20
C LYS A 751 -17.42 14.30 28.64
N VAL A 752 -18.07 15.24 27.96
CA VAL A 752 -17.40 16.45 27.44
C VAL A 752 -16.88 17.30 28.59
N ALA A 753 -15.57 17.41 28.70
CA ALA A 753 -14.82 18.18 29.68
C ALA A 753 -14.55 19.63 29.20
N GLY A 754 -14.41 19.84 27.89
CA GLY A 754 -14.08 21.15 27.32
C GLY A 754 -14.11 21.22 25.80
N LYS A 755 -13.82 22.42 25.27
CA LYS A 755 -13.53 22.64 23.84
C LYS A 755 -12.07 22.31 23.57
N ALA A 756 -11.76 21.73 22.41
CA ALA A 756 -10.40 21.48 21.98
C ALA A 756 -9.55 22.76 21.77
N ASP A 757 -8.24 22.60 21.84
CA ASP A 757 -7.24 23.66 21.65
C ASP A 757 -7.42 24.50 20.36
N MET A 758 -7.95 23.90 19.29
CA MET A 758 -8.25 24.52 17.99
C MET A 758 -9.06 25.83 18.11
N PHE A 759 -9.94 25.94 19.11
CA PHE A 759 -10.77 27.12 19.36
C PHE A 759 -10.01 28.34 19.90
N THR A 760 -8.77 28.19 20.36
CA THR A 760 -8.07 29.23 21.14
C THR A 760 -6.62 29.53 20.73
N LYS A 761 -5.93 28.58 20.09
CA LYS A 761 -4.54 28.75 19.62
C LYS A 761 -4.30 28.05 18.29
N ARG A 762 -3.19 28.40 17.61
CA ARG A 762 -2.75 27.76 16.37
C ARG A 762 -2.25 26.35 16.67
N THR A 763 -2.94 25.33 16.15
CA THR A 763 -2.64 23.90 16.32
C THR A 763 -1.90 23.29 15.14
N ILE A 764 -1.79 23.99 14.01
CA ILE A 764 -1.07 23.51 12.81
C ILE A 764 0.11 24.44 12.49
N ARG A 765 1.29 23.86 12.27
CA ARG A 765 2.51 24.57 11.90
C ARG A 765 2.95 24.21 10.48
N LYS A 766 3.05 25.23 9.63
CA LYS A 766 3.52 25.15 8.24
C LYS A 766 4.95 24.60 8.14
N ALA A 767 5.19 23.70 7.19
CA ALA A 767 6.53 23.35 6.75
C ALA A 767 7.17 24.52 5.99
N VAL A 768 8.21 25.11 6.59
CA VAL A 768 9.13 25.98 5.85
C VAL A 768 10.15 25.06 5.16
N PRO A 769 10.17 24.98 3.81
CA PRO A 769 11.16 24.19 3.11
C PRO A 769 12.55 24.75 3.39
N VAL A 770 13.52 23.86 3.63
CA VAL A 770 14.92 24.28 3.79
C VAL A 770 15.45 24.59 2.38
N THR A 771 15.79 25.85 2.13
CA THR A 771 16.29 26.31 0.82
C THR A 771 17.81 26.45 0.76
N HIS A 772 18.49 26.40 1.90
CA HIS A 772 19.96 26.48 2.03
C HIS A 772 20.41 25.82 3.33
N VAL A 773 21.57 25.16 3.32
CA VAL A 773 22.30 24.67 4.50
C VAL A 773 23.82 24.85 4.31
N ASP A 774 24.55 25.05 5.40
CA ASP A 774 25.98 25.37 5.32
C ASP A 774 26.89 24.12 5.28
N THR A 775 26.40 22.96 5.73
CA THR A 775 27.21 21.72 5.79
C THR A 775 26.62 20.57 4.99
N SER A 776 27.49 19.73 4.44
CA SER A 776 27.11 18.51 3.70
C SER A 776 26.37 17.49 4.57
N VAL A 777 26.58 17.51 5.90
CA VAL A 777 25.86 16.65 6.86
C VAL A 777 24.42 17.13 7.06
N GLU A 778 24.20 18.44 7.21
CA GLU A 778 22.84 19.01 7.23
C GLU A 778 22.13 18.77 5.91
N ALA A 779 22.85 18.89 4.78
CA ALA A 779 22.31 18.58 3.45
C ALA A 779 21.88 17.12 3.35
N LEU A 780 22.66 16.19 3.90
CA LEU A 780 22.30 14.77 3.97
C LEU A 780 21.05 14.56 4.82
N SER A 781 20.96 15.20 5.99
CA SER A 781 19.77 15.14 6.86
C SER A 781 18.51 15.68 6.16
N VAL A 782 18.61 16.78 5.41
CA VAL A 782 17.50 17.33 4.61
C VAL A 782 17.18 16.43 3.42
N SER A 783 18.18 15.84 2.74
CA SER A 783 17.98 14.90 1.63
C SER A 783 17.27 13.62 2.10
N MET A 784 17.72 13.01 3.20
CA MET A 784 17.04 11.88 3.84
C MET A 784 15.63 12.23 4.34
N GLY A 785 15.41 13.49 4.73
CA GLY A 785 14.12 14.02 5.20
C GLY A 785 13.16 14.51 4.12
N GLU A 786 13.59 14.75 2.88
CA GLU A 786 12.72 15.26 1.79
C GLU A 786 12.69 14.33 0.56
N LYS A 787 13.70 13.46 0.40
CA LYS A 787 13.85 12.50 -0.71
C LYS A 787 13.85 11.04 -0.26
N ALA A 788 13.92 10.77 1.05
CA ALA A 788 14.10 9.44 1.64
C ALA A 788 15.35 8.67 1.14
N ALA A 789 16.32 9.37 0.55
CA ALA A 789 17.50 8.80 -0.10
C ALA A 789 18.68 9.79 -0.08
N VAL A 790 19.89 9.29 -0.38
CA VAL A 790 21.09 10.13 -0.56
C VAL A 790 21.08 10.75 -1.97
N ASP A 791 20.24 11.78 -2.16
CA ASP A 791 20.17 12.55 -3.41
C ASP A 791 21.25 13.64 -3.42
N LEU A 792 22.35 13.37 -4.12
CA LEU A 792 23.49 14.28 -4.26
C LEU A 792 23.14 15.54 -5.07
N GLU A 793 22.29 15.45 -6.09
CA GLU A 793 21.92 16.60 -6.93
C GLU A 793 21.08 17.61 -6.12
N TYR A 794 20.18 17.11 -5.29
CA TYR A 794 19.43 17.92 -4.34
C TYR A 794 20.36 18.57 -3.27
N MET A 795 21.37 17.85 -2.79
CA MET A 795 22.35 18.36 -1.81
C MET A 795 23.30 19.41 -2.41
N GLU A 796 23.69 19.27 -3.68
CA GLU A 796 24.41 20.30 -4.44
C GLU A 796 23.57 21.59 -4.52
N GLY A 797 22.26 21.47 -4.80
CA GLY A 797 21.32 22.60 -4.81
C GLY A 797 21.12 23.30 -3.46
N LEU A 798 21.21 22.57 -2.34
CA LEU A 798 21.06 23.12 -0.99
C LEU A 798 22.31 23.76 -0.41
N THR A 799 23.50 23.39 -0.87
CA THR A 799 24.78 23.84 -0.30
C THR A 799 25.59 24.76 -1.23
N GLY A 800 25.37 24.67 -2.54
CA GLY A 800 26.23 25.28 -3.55
C GLY A 800 27.61 24.63 -3.69
N LYS A 801 27.88 23.51 -2.99
CA LYS A 801 29.11 22.72 -3.12
C LYS A 801 29.05 21.81 -4.35
N SER A 802 30.20 21.37 -4.85
CA SER A 802 30.22 20.34 -5.90
C SER A 802 30.00 18.94 -5.32
N ARG A 803 29.49 18.03 -6.16
CA ARG A 803 29.37 16.59 -5.86
C ARG A 803 30.60 15.99 -5.20
N GLU A 804 31.80 16.30 -5.69
CA GLU A 804 33.06 15.75 -5.19
C GLU A 804 33.37 16.24 -3.76
N GLU A 805 33.08 17.51 -3.46
CA GLU A 805 33.25 18.07 -2.12
C GLU A 805 32.26 17.44 -1.13
N ILE A 806 30.99 17.29 -1.52
CA ILE A 806 29.94 16.64 -0.71
C ILE A 806 30.32 15.18 -0.41
N ILE A 807 30.77 14.42 -1.41
CA ILE A 807 31.23 13.03 -1.22
C ILE A 807 32.45 12.97 -0.29
N SER A 808 33.38 13.93 -0.41
CA SER A 808 34.56 14.01 0.46
C SER A 808 34.20 14.34 1.92
N ASP A 809 33.31 15.30 2.15
CA ASP A 809 32.82 15.68 3.47
C ASP A 809 32.08 14.51 4.17
N LEU A 810 31.36 13.71 3.39
CA LEU A 810 30.54 12.58 3.87
C LEU A 810 31.26 11.23 3.81
N LYS A 811 32.58 11.22 3.65
CA LYS A 811 33.40 10.00 3.60
C LYS A 811 33.22 9.16 4.88
N GLY A 812 32.67 7.95 4.72
CA GLY A 812 32.35 7.04 5.81
C GLY A 812 30.96 7.23 6.44
N ILE A 813 30.25 8.31 6.07
CA ILE A 813 28.84 8.57 6.40
C ILE A 813 27.93 8.07 5.27
N ILE A 814 28.40 8.15 4.01
CA ILE A 814 27.74 7.56 2.84
C ILE A 814 28.68 6.61 2.08
N PHE A 815 28.10 5.65 1.38
CA PHE A 815 28.78 4.65 0.57
C PHE A 815 28.08 4.43 -0.77
N LYS A 816 28.85 4.28 -1.83
CA LYS A 816 28.34 3.91 -3.16
C LYS A 816 28.14 2.40 -3.23
N VAL A 817 26.96 1.94 -3.62
CA VAL A 817 26.61 0.52 -3.75
C VAL A 817 27.18 -0.03 -5.06
N PRO A 818 28.02 -1.08 -5.06
CA PRO A 818 28.62 -1.63 -6.28
C PRO A 818 27.64 -2.11 -7.34
N GLU A 819 26.51 -2.70 -6.93
CA GLU A 819 25.54 -3.35 -7.81
C GLU A 819 24.65 -2.36 -8.57
N SER A 820 24.26 -1.26 -7.93
CA SER A 820 23.32 -0.27 -8.46
C SER A 820 23.98 1.07 -8.82
N GLY A 821 25.19 1.34 -8.31
CA GLY A 821 25.85 2.64 -8.40
C GLY A 821 25.21 3.75 -7.54
N THR A 822 24.14 3.45 -6.80
CA THR A 822 23.43 4.40 -5.91
C THR A 822 24.18 4.65 -4.61
N TRP A 823 23.83 5.72 -3.90
CA TRP A 823 24.42 6.05 -2.60
C TRP A 823 23.50 5.65 -1.44
N GLN A 824 24.08 5.05 -0.41
CA GLN A 824 23.41 4.65 0.84
C GLN A 824 24.12 5.28 2.04
N THR A 825 23.40 5.47 3.15
CA THR A 825 24.01 5.91 4.42
C THR A 825 24.80 4.78 5.09
N SER A 826 25.62 5.12 6.08
CA SER A 826 26.47 4.18 6.80
C SER A 826 25.66 3.09 7.52
N GLU A 827 24.48 3.44 8.03
CA GLU A 827 23.60 2.54 8.77
C GLU A 827 22.98 1.49 7.84
N GLU A 828 22.70 1.86 6.60
CA GLU A 828 22.14 0.97 5.58
C GLU A 828 23.22 0.12 4.91
N TYR A 829 24.33 0.74 4.50
CA TYR A 829 25.38 0.02 3.80
C TYR A 829 26.12 -0.96 4.73
N LEU A 830 26.39 -0.57 5.98
CA LEU A 830 27.12 -1.38 6.96
C LEU A 830 26.21 -2.24 7.87
N SER A 831 24.99 -2.54 7.40
CA SER A 831 24.07 -3.53 8.00
C SER A 831 23.65 -4.60 6.98
N GLY A 832 22.86 -5.59 7.42
CA GLY A 832 22.55 -6.77 6.62
C GLY A 832 23.78 -7.69 6.47
N ASN A 833 23.83 -8.48 5.39
CA ASN A 833 24.88 -9.48 5.19
C ASN A 833 26.23 -8.84 4.76
N ILE A 834 27.08 -8.56 5.74
CA ILE A 834 28.37 -7.87 5.59
C ILE A 834 29.33 -8.68 4.72
N ARG A 835 29.34 -10.02 4.81
CA ARG A 835 30.22 -10.87 3.99
C ARG A 835 29.89 -10.77 2.50
N LYS A 836 28.61 -10.84 2.13
CA LYS A 836 28.18 -10.70 0.72
C LYS A 836 28.54 -9.31 0.18
N LYS A 837 28.25 -8.25 0.93
CA LYS A 837 28.61 -6.87 0.57
C LYS A 837 30.13 -6.70 0.42
N LEU A 838 30.93 -7.32 1.30
CA LEU A 838 32.40 -7.25 1.24
C LEU A 838 32.95 -7.93 -0.02
N ILE A 839 32.46 -9.12 -0.38
CA ILE A 839 32.86 -9.81 -1.61
C ILE A 839 32.55 -8.96 -2.86
N SER A 840 31.38 -8.29 -2.87
CA SER A 840 30.99 -7.39 -3.96
C SER A 840 31.88 -6.15 -4.04
N ALA A 841 32.14 -5.49 -2.90
CA ALA A 841 33.04 -4.34 -2.82
C ALA A 841 34.49 -4.69 -3.21
N GLU A 842 35.01 -5.85 -2.79
CA GLU A 842 36.35 -6.33 -3.18
C GLU A 842 36.44 -6.68 -4.67
N LYS A 843 35.35 -7.14 -5.30
CA LYS A 843 35.28 -7.32 -6.76
C LYS A 843 35.26 -5.98 -7.49
N ALA A 844 34.44 -5.02 -7.03
CA ALA A 844 34.32 -3.70 -7.63
C ALA A 844 35.62 -2.88 -7.53
N LEU A 845 36.34 -3.02 -6.41
CA LEU A 845 37.67 -2.40 -6.19
C LEU A 845 38.71 -2.79 -7.25
N GLN A 846 38.55 -3.92 -7.95
CA GLN A 846 39.45 -4.32 -9.05
C GLN A 846 39.27 -3.47 -10.31
N GLY A 847 38.09 -2.85 -10.50
CA GLY A 847 37.79 -1.97 -11.64
C GLY A 847 37.75 -0.48 -11.29
N ASP A 848 37.38 -0.13 -10.06
CA ASP A 848 37.22 1.27 -9.62
C ASP A 848 37.79 1.45 -8.19
N ALA A 849 38.82 2.30 -8.09
CA ALA A 849 39.54 2.55 -6.83
C ALA A 849 38.69 3.28 -5.76
N SER A 850 37.55 3.87 -6.13
CA SER A 850 36.67 4.58 -5.19
C SER A 850 36.02 3.64 -4.15
N TYR A 851 35.86 2.35 -4.44
CA TYR A 851 35.34 1.35 -3.49
C TYR A 851 36.32 0.92 -2.39
N SER A 852 37.50 1.56 -2.29
CA SER A 852 38.49 1.26 -1.25
C SER A 852 37.95 1.52 0.16
N ASP A 853 37.19 2.60 0.35
CA ASP A 853 36.52 2.90 1.62
C ASP A 853 35.47 1.85 1.97
N ASN A 854 34.65 1.41 1.00
CA ASN A 854 33.64 0.37 1.21
C ASN A 854 34.28 -0.91 1.81
N VAL A 855 35.40 -1.35 1.25
CA VAL A 855 36.13 -2.54 1.71
C VAL A 855 36.69 -2.33 3.13
N GLU A 856 37.22 -1.14 3.45
CA GLU A 856 37.74 -0.83 4.78
C GLU A 856 36.62 -0.84 5.84
N TYR A 857 35.50 -0.15 5.58
CA TYR A 857 34.40 -0.04 6.54
C TYR A 857 33.61 -1.35 6.69
N LEU A 858 33.41 -2.14 5.63
CA LEU A 858 32.80 -3.46 5.74
C LEU A 858 33.68 -4.45 6.53
N LYS A 859 35.01 -4.34 6.46
CA LYS A 859 35.93 -5.11 7.32
C LYS A 859 35.81 -4.71 8.80
N LYS A 860 35.62 -3.41 9.10
CA LYS A 860 35.34 -2.92 10.46
C LYS A 860 33.95 -3.32 10.97
N ALA A 861 32.95 -3.39 10.08
CA ALA A 861 31.57 -3.75 10.41
C ALA A 861 31.32 -5.27 10.54
N MET A 862 32.32 -6.10 10.24
CA MET A 862 32.22 -7.56 10.31
C MET A 862 31.87 -8.02 11.75
N PRO A 863 30.84 -8.86 11.94
CA PRO A 863 30.53 -9.43 13.25
C PRO A 863 31.73 -10.15 13.87
N LYS A 864 31.92 -9.99 15.18
CA LYS A 864 32.95 -10.72 15.93
C LYS A 864 32.68 -12.23 15.78
N PRO A 865 33.66 -13.06 15.38
CA PRO A 865 33.45 -14.50 15.25
C PRO A 865 33.01 -15.14 16.56
N LEU A 866 31.93 -15.94 16.50
CA LEU A 866 31.44 -16.78 17.59
C LEU A 866 32.39 -17.95 17.81
N THR A 867 32.62 -18.28 19.07
CA THR A 867 33.40 -19.44 19.52
C THR A 867 32.57 -20.71 19.56
N ALA A 868 33.22 -21.88 19.68
CA ALA A 868 32.51 -23.17 19.79
C ALA A 868 31.55 -23.26 20.99
N SER A 869 31.80 -22.52 22.07
CA SER A 869 30.92 -22.43 23.25
C SER A 869 29.67 -21.58 23.02
N GLU A 870 29.67 -20.71 22.01
CA GLU A 870 28.56 -19.82 21.65
C GLU A 870 27.69 -20.39 20.51
N ILE A 871 28.00 -21.60 20.02
CA ILE A 871 27.34 -22.25 18.89
C ILE A 871 26.68 -23.55 19.38
N GLU A 872 25.35 -23.63 19.30
CA GLU A 872 24.64 -24.90 19.53
C GLU A 872 24.47 -25.67 18.22
N VAL A 873 24.79 -26.97 18.24
CA VAL A 873 24.75 -27.84 17.05
C VAL A 873 23.91 -29.08 17.33
N ARG A 874 22.77 -29.20 16.65
CA ARG A 874 21.86 -30.35 16.73
C ARG A 874 22.09 -31.35 15.60
N LEU A 875 21.80 -32.64 15.87
CA LEU A 875 21.63 -33.63 14.81
C LEU A 875 20.55 -33.16 13.82
N GLY A 876 20.79 -33.39 12.53
CA GLY A 876 19.91 -32.94 11.44
C GLY A 876 20.18 -31.52 10.92
N ALA A 877 21.13 -30.79 11.49
CA ALA A 877 21.56 -29.51 10.95
C ALA A 877 22.17 -29.68 9.54
N THR A 878 21.48 -29.13 8.53
CA THR A 878 21.76 -29.32 7.09
C THR A 878 23.10 -28.73 6.63
N TRP A 879 23.70 -27.83 7.41
CA TRP A 879 25.01 -27.26 7.12
C TRP A 879 26.19 -28.16 7.53
N ILE A 880 25.95 -29.27 8.24
CA ILE A 880 26.99 -30.25 8.59
C ILE A 880 27.21 -31.20 7.42
N ASN A 881 28.46 -31.45 7.03
CA ASN A 881 28.76 -32.43 5.98
C ASN A 881 28.44 -33.86 6.47
N ALA A 882 27.90 -34.71 5.59
CA ALA A 882 27.56 -36.10 5.92
C ALA A 882 28.76 -36.92 6.44
N GLU A 883 29.97 -36.59 6.01
CA GLU A 883 31.24 -37.16 6.48
C GLU A 883 31.41 -37.08 8.01
N TYR A 884 30.96 -35.99 8.64
CA TYR A 884 31.00 -35.86 10.11
C TYR A 884 29.94 -36.74 10.79
N ILE A 885 28.82 -37.02 10.13
CA ILE A 885 27.84 -37.99 10.66
C ILE A 885 28.41 -39.41 10.54
N GLU A 886 29.12 -39.74 9.46
CA GLU A 886 29.85 -41.00 9.36
C GLU A 886 30.99 -41.10 10.39
N GLN A 887 31.69 -40.00 10.68
CA GLN A 887 32.71 -39.96 11.73
C GLN A 887 32.08 -40.17 13.12
N PHE A 888 30.93 -39.55 13.40
CA PHE A 888 30.18 -39.80 14.63
C PHE A 888 29.78 -41.28 14.79
N MET A 889 29.32 -41.92 13.71
CA MET A 889 29.04 -43.36 13.71
C MET A 889 30.30 -44.20 14.00
N LYS A 890 31.46 -43.84 13.43
CA LYS A 890 32.75 -44.52 13.71
C LYS A 890 33.21 -44.32 15.15
N ASP A 891 33.08 -43.11 15.70
CA ASP A 891 33.63 -42.73 17.00
C ASP A 891 32.73 -43.11 18.19
N VAL A 892 31.40 -43.08 18.01
CA VAL A 892 30.42 -43.24 19.11
C VAL A 892 29.64 -44.55 19.00
N LEU A 893 29.34 -45.03 17.79
CA LEU A 893 28.72 -46.34 17.58
C LEU A 893 29.76 -47.44 17.30
N HIS A 894 31.04 -47.09 17.17
CA HIS A 894 32.12 -47.99 16.74
C HIS A 894 31.82 -48.72 15.42
N THR A 895 31.07 -48.09 14.52
CA THR A 895 30.73 -48.67 13.21
C THR A 895 32.01 -49.02 12.45
N PRO A 896 32.24 -50.31 12.09
CA PRO A 896 33.52 -50.71 11.48
C PRO A 896 33.83 -49.98 10.17
N GLN A 897 35.00 -49.34 10.08
CA GLN A 897 35.47 -48.59 8.89
C GLN A 897 35.30 -49.36 7.56
N ARG A 898 35.47 -50.69 7.59
CA ARG A 898 35.26 -51.60 6.44
C ARG A 898 33.85 -51.55 5.83
N LEU A 899 32.84 -51.08 6.55
CA LEU A 899 31.47 -50.93 6.06
C LEU A 899 31.33 -49.66 5.21
N PHE A 900 31.98 -48.57 5.60
CA PHE A 900 32.04 -47.32 4.83
C PHE A 900 32.94 -47.48 3.59
N SER A 901 34.14 -48.06 3.74
CA SER A 901 35.07 -48.31 2.62
C SER A 901 34.55 -49.29 1.55
N ARG A 902 33.40 -49.93 1.77
CA ARG A 902 32.71 -50.79 0.81
C ARG A 902 31.33 -50.25 0.40
N GLU A 903 30.99 -49.03 0.85
CA GLU A 903 29.66 -48.42 0.76
C GLU A 903 28.51 -49.32 1.24
N TRP A 904 28.77 -50.26 2.16
CA TRP A 904 27.72 -51.06 2.77
C TRP A 904 26.91 -50.22 3.76
N VAL A 905 27.57 -49.28 4.44
CA VAL A 905 26.96 -48.18 5.17
C VAL A 905 27.46 -46.87 4.55
N ALA A 906 26.56 -45.91 4.39
CA ALA A 906 26.88 -44.56 3.91
C ALA A 906 25.81 -43.58 4.40
N VAL A 907 26.19 -42.34 4.72
CA VAL A 907 25.24 -41.26 5.04
C VAL A 907 25.12 -40.32 3.85
N LYS A 908 23.89 -40.00 3.44
CA LYS A 908 23.60 -39.08 2.34
C LYS A 908 22.61 -38.02 2.80
N PHE A 909 22.75 -36.80 2.26
CA PHE A 909 21.80 -35.71 2.43
C PHE A 909 21.29 -35.30 1.05
N ALA A 910 19.97 -35.18 0.90
CA ALA A 910 19.31 -34.76 -0.34
C ALA A 910 18.92 -33.28 -0.19
N PRO A 911 19.58 -32.34 -0.89
CA PRO A 911 19.38 -30.91 -0.66
C PRO A 911 18.01 -30.39 -1.14
N ILE A 912 17.38 -31.07 -2.11
CA ILE A 912 16.11 -30.62 -2.71
C ILE A 912 14.94 -30.74 -1.71
N ASN A 913 14.84 -31.87 -1.00
CA ASN A 913 13.79 -32.13 0.00
C ASN A 913 14.28 -32.04 1.45
N CYS A 914 15.55 -31.66 1.65
CA CYS A 914 16.22 -31.59 2.95
C CYS A 914 16.21 -32.90 3.78
N GLU A 915 16.15 -34.07 3.13
CA GLU A 915 16.14 -35.35 3.83
C GLU A 915 17.53 -36.00 3.99
N TRP A 916 17.73 -36.64 5.14
CA TRP A 916 18.89 -37.45 5.46
C TRP A 916 18.59 -38.95 5.27
N ASN A 917 19.53 -39.69 4.69
CA ASN A 917 19.43 -41.14 4.52
C ASN A 917 20.68 -41.87 5.01
N ILE A 918 20.50 -42.97 5.74
CA ILE A 918 21.54 -43.91 6.14
C ILE A 918 21.33 -45.23 5.40
N LYS A 919 22.24 -45.53 4.47
CA LYS A 919 22.31 -46.81 3.75
C LYS A 919 22.75 -47.93 4.69
N GLY A 920 22.24 -49.15 4.49
CA GLY A 920 22.77 -50.33 5.18
C GLY A 920 22.44 -50.44 6.66
N LYS A 921 21.26 -49.96 7.09
CA LYS A 921 20.85 -49.88 8.50
C LYS A 921 21.01 -51.17 9.32
N ASN A 922 21.03 -52.35 8.68
CA ASN A 922 21.17 -53.66 9.32
C ASN A 922 22.57 -54.30 9.15
N ALA A 923 23.52 -53.61 8.52
CA ALA A 923 24.85 -54.15 8.19
C ALA A 923 25.76 -54.37 9.41
N ASP A 924 25.41 -53.81 10.57
CA ASP A 924 26.16 -53.90 11.83
C ASP A 924 25.32 -54.52 12.97
N SER A 925 24.47 -55.50 12.63
CA SER A 925 23.52 -56.14 13.55
C SER A 925 24.15 -56.92 14.72
N TYR A 926 25.46 -57.15 14.69
CA TYR A 926 26.20 -57.83 15.77
C TYR A 926 26.84 -56.85 16.77
N ASN A 927 26.75 -55.54 16.54
CA ASN A 927 27.36 -54.52 17.39
C ASN A 927 26.44 -54.16 18.57
N PRO A 928 26.83 -54.41 19.84
CA PRO A 928 25.99 -54.13 21.01
C PRO A 928 25.66 -52.64 21.19
N LEU A 929 26.53 -51.73 20.69
CA LEU A 929 26.24 -50.30 20.73
C LEU A 929 25.05 -49.94 19.84
N VAL A 930 24.95 -50.60 18.67
CA VAL A 930 23.91 -50.37 17.66
C VAL A 930 22.60 -51.08 18.02
N THR A 931 22.63 -52.20 18.73
CA THR A 931 21.44 -53.01 19.05
C THR A 931 20.91 -52.87 20.49
N GLY A 932 21.69 -52.31 21.42
CA GLY A 932 21.27 -52.18 22.83
C GLY A 932 21.68 -50.88 23.55
N THR A 933 22.87 -50.32 23.28
CA THR A 933 23.30 -49.08 23.96
C THR A 933 22.57 -47.85 23.41
N TYR A 934 22.60 -47.67 22.10
CA TYR A 934 21.90 -46.60 21.36
C TYR A 934 20.77 -47.14 20.47
N GLY A 935 20.47 -48.43 20.59
CA GLY A 935 19.35 -49.10 19.93
C GLY A 935 18.49 -49.90 20.90
N THR A 936 17.47 -50.55 20.38
CA THR A 936 16.61 -51.50 21.08
C THR A 936 16.49 -52.80 20.28
N SER A 937 15.86 -53.82 20.87
CA SER A 937 15.52 -55.07 20.17
C SER A 937 14.50 -54.89 19.03
N ARG A 938 13.82 -53.73 18.93
CA ARG A 938 12.79 -53.43 17.93
C ARG A 938 13.24 -52.43 16.87
N ILE A 939 14.17 -51.53 17.19
CA ILE A 939 14.71 -50.52 16.28
C ILE A 939 16.18 -50.22 16.62
N ASN A 940 17.06 -50.27 15.63
CA ASN A 940 18.50 -50.12 15.84
C ASN A 940 18.97 -48.65 15.82
N ALA A 941 20.20 -48.41 16.29
CA ALA A 941 20.76 -47.06 16.40
C ALA A 941 20.84 -46.30 15.06
N TYR A 942 20.99 -46.97 13.91
CA TYR A 942 21.05 -46.30 12.60
C TYR A 942 19.66 -45.86 12.13
N GLN A 943 18.61 -46.62 12.46
CA GLN A 943 17.22 -46.21 12.25
C GLN A 943 16.83 -45.04 13.16
N ILE A 944 17.26 -45.06 14.42
CA ILE A 944 17.07 -43.96 15.37
C ILE A 944 17.82 -42.71 14.90
N LEU A 945 19.08 -42.85 14.50
CA LEU A 945 19.90 -41.75 13.99
C LEU A 945 19.29 -41.12 12.73
N GLU A 946 18.83 -41.92 11.76
CA GLU A 946 18.15 -41.37 10.56
C GLU A 946 16.89 -40.58 10.92
N ASN A 947 16.03 -41.09 11.79
CA ASN A 947 14.85 -40.34 12.25
C ASN A 947 15.26 -39.03 12.91
N THR A 948 16.30 -39.05 13.75
CA THR A 948 16.83 -37.87 14.44
C THR A 948 17.42 -36.83 13.49
N LEU A 949 18.16 -37.25 12.47
CA LEU A 949 18.68 -36.37 11.42
C LEU A 949 17.55 -35.70 10.61
N ASN A 950 16.40 -36.38 10.46
CA ASN A 950 15.22 -35.84 9.81
C ASN A 950 14.25 -35.12 10.77
N LEU A 951 14.67 -34.83 12.01
CA LEU A 951 13.84 -34.18 13.05
C LEU A 951 12.53 -34.94 13.37
N LYS A 952 12.50 -36.26 13.17
CA LYS A 952 11.35 -37.14 13.41
C LYS A 952 11.50 -37.87 14.76
N ASP A 953 10.43 -37.85 15.57
CA ASP A 953 10.34 -38.68 16.78
C ASP A 953 10.34 -40.16 16.41
N VAL A 954 11.11 -40.97 17.14
CA VAL A 954 11.13 -42.41 16.93
C VAL A 954 9.87 -43.07 17.48
N LYS A 955 9.03 -43.61 16.60
CA LYS A 955 7.81 -44.36 16.94
C LYS A 955 7.95 -45.84 16.57
N VAL A 956 7.75 -46.73 17.55
CA VAL A 956 7.75 -48.19 17.35
C VAL A 956 6.30 -48.67 17.25
N TYR A 957 6.02 -49.52 16.26
CA TYR A 957 4.66 -50.01 15.97
C TYR A 957 4.60 -51.52 16.04
N ASP A 958 3.51 -52.04 16.61
CA ASP A 958 3.11 -53.43 16.51
C ASP A 958 2.07 -53.59 15.40
N ARG A 959 2.04 -54.77 14.78
CA ARG A 959 1.03 -55.16 13.78
C ARG A 959 -0.02 -55.99 14.49
N ILE A 960 -1.26 -55.51 14.49
CA ILE A 960 -2.42 -56.24 15.01
C ILE A 960 -3.24 -56.69 13.81
N LEU A 961 -3.44 -57.99 13.65
CA LEU A 961 -4.30 -58.55 12.62
C LEU A 961 -5.77 -58.30 13.00
N GLN A 962 -6.52 -57.62 12.14
CA GLN A 962 -7.93 -57.35 12.33
C GLN A 962 -8.79 -58.56 11.91
N PRO A 963 -10.07 -58.65 12.34
CA PRO A 963 -10.94 -59.79 12.03
C PRO A 963 -11.22 -60.02 10.54
N ASP A 964 -10.99 -59.00 9.70
CA ASP A 964 -11.11 -59.04 8.24
C ASP A 964 -9.82 -59.52 7.53
N GLY A 965 -8.75 -59.80 8.27
CA GLY A 965 -7.44 -60.17 7.74
C GLY A 965 -6.50 -59.00 7.40
N SER A 966 -6.92 -57.75 7.62
CA SER A 966 -6.06 -56.57 7.41
C SER A 966 -5.09 -56.35 8.60
N GLU A 967 -3.89 -55.84 8.33
CA GLU A 967 -2.93 -55.49 9.39
C GLU A 967 -3.07 -54.03 9.82
N LYS A 968 -3.51 -53.78 11.06
CA LYS A 968 -3.51 -52.45 11.67
C LYS A 968 -2.22 -52.21 12.45
N ARG A 969 -1.50 -51.13 12.12
CA ARG A 969 -0.33 -50.68 12.87
C ARG A 969 -0.76 -49.87 14.09
N VAL A 970 -0.38 -50.30 15.29
CA VAL A 970 -0.65 -49.61 16.56
C VAL A 970 0.66 -49.24 17.23
N ILE A 971 0.77 -48.04 17.81
CA ILE A 971 1.99 -47.58 18.49
C ILE A 971 2.22 -48.40 19.76
N ASN A 972 3.37 -49.07 19.85
CA ASN A 972 3.81 -49.70 21.07
C ASN A 972 4.40 -48.62 21.99
N ARG A 973 3.64 -48.20 23.01
CA ARG A 973 4.01 -47.10 23.91
C ARG A 973 5.31 -47.36 24.68
N GLU A 974 5.51 -48.59 25.16
CA GLU A 974 6.70 -48.98 25.94
C GLU A 974 7.97 -48.96 25.08
N GLN A 975 7.94 -49.63 23.93
CA GLN A 975 9.09 -49.68 23.02
C GLN A 975 9.38 -48.32 22.35
N THR A 976 8.34 -47.49 22.15
CA THR A 976 8.49 -46.10 21.71
C THR A 976 9.19 -45.26 22.79
N MET A 977 8.79 -45.39 24.06
CA MET A 977 9.45 -44.69 25.18
C MET A 977 10.93 -45.07 25.30
N LEU A 978 11.25 -46.37 25.23
CA LEU A 978 12.64 -46.85 25.25
C LEU A 978 13.44 -46.32 24.04
N ALA A 979 12.85 -46.31 22.84
CA ALA A 979 13.50 -45.80 21.64
C ALA A 979 13.71 -44.28 21.68
N SER A 980 12.79 -43.52 22.31
CA SER A 980 12.96 -42.08 22.59
C SER A 980 14.14 -41.84 23.53
N GLN A 981 14.26 -42.62 24.61
CA GLN A 981 15.42 -42.51 25.52
C GLN A 981 16.75 -42.78 24.78
N LYS A 982 16.77 -43.71 23.82
CA LYS A 982 17.94 -43.95 22.96
C LYS A 982 18.20 -42.81 21.98
N GLN A 983 17.13 -42.20 21.44
CA GLN A 983 17.21 -41.01 20.60
C GLN A 983 17.83 -39.83 21.35
N ASP A 984 17.42 -39.60 22.59
CA ASP A 984 17.97 -38.51 23.42
C ASP A 984 19.42 -38.79 23.84
N ALA A 985 19.76 -40.04 24.18
CA ALA A 985 21.16 -40.43 24.42
C ALA A 985 22.07 -40.21 23.20
N LEU A 986 21.56 -40.37 21.98
CA LEU A 986 22.29 -40.03 20.75
C LEU A 986 22.47 -38.51 20.54
N LYS A 987 21.47 -37.70 20.92
CA LYS A 987 21.58 -36.22 20.87
C LYS A 987 22.66 -35.72 21.82
N GLU A 988 22.66 -36.18 23.07
CA GLU A 988 23.68 -35.79 24.05
C GLU A 988 25.08 -36.29 23.66
N ALA A 989 25.21 -37.56 23.24
CA ALA A 989 26.49 -38.08 22.76
C ALA A 989 27.03 -37.31 21.55
N PHE A 990 26.16 -36.80 20.68
CA PHE A 990 26.55 -35.93 19.56
C PHE A 990 27.00 -34.54 20.02
N LYS A 991 26.27 -33.93 20.96
CA LYS A 991 26.60 -32.62 21.57
C LYS A 991 27.99 -32.65 22.23
N ASP A 992 28.29 -33.70 22.98
CA ASP A 992 29.60 -33.90 23.62
C ASP A 992 30.73 -34.26 22.63
N TRP A 993 30.38 -34.73 21.43
CA TRP A 993 31.33 -35.19 20.42
C TRP A 993 31.66 -34.11 19.39
N ILE A 994 30.69 -33.33 18.93
CA ILE A 994 30.80 -32.50 17.72
C ILE A 994 31.97 -31.53 17.75
N PHE A 995 32.22 -30.87 18.88
CA PHE A 995 33.36 -29.97 19.08
C PHE A 995 34.53 -30.57 19.86
N ARG A 996 34.51 -31.86 20.21
CA ARG A 996 35.58 -32.49 21.01
C ARG A 996 36.93 -32.46 20.29
N ASP A 997 36.91 -32.74 19.00
CA ASP A 997 38.09 -32.73 18.14
C ASP A 997 38.47 -31.30 17.70
N PRO A 998 39.74 -30.86 17.83
CA PRO A 998 40.15 -29.50 17.47
C PRO A 998 40.00 -29.15 15.99
N GLU A 999 40.34 -30.05 15.07
CA GLU A 999 40.32 -29.77 13.63
C GLU A 999 38.87 -29.65 13.13
N ARG A 1000 38.01 -30.60 13.50
CA ARG A 1000 36.57 -30.54 13.24
C ARG A 1000 35.93 -29.29 13.87
N ARG A 1001 36.34 -28.92 15.09
CA ARG A 1001 35.86 -27.69 15.75
C ARG A 1001 36.19 -26.46 14.92
N GLU A 1002 37.44 -26.30 14.47
CA GLU A 1002 37.84 -25.15 13.66
C GLU A 1002 37.03 -25.05 12.36
N VAL A 1003 36.89 -26.16 11.62
CA VAL A 1003 36.13 -26.21 10.35
C VAL A 1003 34.66 -25.86 10.57
N LEU A 1004 34.00 -26.45 11.57
CA LEU A 1004 32.58 -26.22 11.84
C LEU A 1004 32.30 -24.82 12.39
N VAL A 1005 33.15 -24.31 13.28
CA VAL A 1005 33.04 -22.92 13.80
C VAL A 1005 33.22 -21.91 12.68
N LYS A 1006 34.21 -22.13 11.78
CA LYS A 1006 34.41 -21.28 10.61
C LYS A 1006 33.17 -21.30 9.69
N LYS A 1007 32.69 -22.50 9.33
CA LYS A 1007 31.51 -22.67 8.45
C LYS A 1007 30.24 -22.04 9.05
N TYR A 1008 30.02 -22.18 10.36
CA TYR A 1008 28.91 -21.53 11.05
C TYR A 1008 29.02 -20.00 11.00
N ASN A 1009 30.23 -19.46 11.23
CA ASN A 1009 30.47 -18.02 11.17
C ASN A 1009 30.35 -17.43 9.76
N GLU A 1010 30.60 -18.21 8.72
CA GLU A 1010 30.42 -17.81 7.32
C GLU A 1010 28.93 -17.82 6.91
N LEU A 1011 28.17 -18.82 7.35
CA LEU A 1011 26.76 -18.98 6.99
C LEU A 1011 25.81 -18.11 7.82
N PHE A 1012 26.02 -18.03 9.14
CA PHE A 1012 25.04 -17.45 10.07
C PHE A 1012 25.52 -16.16 10.75
N ASN A 1013 26.80 -16.10 11.17
CA ASN A 1013 27.37 -14.88 11.79
C ASN A 1013 27.92 -13.89 10.73
N SER A 1014 27.03 -13.52 9.81
CA SER A 1014 27.34 -12.65 8.66
C SER A 1014 26.45 -11.42 8.57
N SER A 1015 25.39 -11.34 9.38
CA SER A 1015 24.42 -10.24 9.37
C SER A 1015 24.62 -9.30 10.56
N ARG A 1016 24.62 -7.99 10.30
CA ARG A 1016 24.61 -6.93 11.34
C ARG A 1016 23.25 -6.22 11.33
N PRO A 1017 22.57 -6.06 12.48
CA PRO A 1017 21.33 -5.26 12.57
C PRO A 1017 21.55 -3.81 12.13
N ARG A 1018 20.56 -3.21 11.46
CA ARG A 1018 20.54 -1.78 11.12
C ARG A 1018 20.25 -0.97 12.39
N THR A 1019 21.00 0.10 12.59
CA THR A 1019 20.67 1.15 13.58
C THR A 1019 19.83 2.21 12.87
N TYR A 1020 18.80 2.73 13.53
CA TYR A 1020 17.95 3.79 12.98
C TYR A 1020 18.09 5.04 13.85
N ASP A 1021 18.31 6.17 13.18
CA ASP A 1021 18.29 7.51 13.75
C ASP A 1021 17.17 8.28 13.03
N GLY A 1022 16.28 8.89 13.80
CA GLY A 1022 15.21 9.74 13.29
C GLY A 1022 15.32 11.20 13.73
N SER A 1023 16.46 11.63 14.27
CA SER A 1023 16.67 12.99 14.79
C SER A 1023 16.58 14.08 13.71
N HIS A 1024 16.79 13.73 12.43
CA HIS A 1024 16.59 14.62 11.29
C HIS A 1024 15.14 14.74 10.82
N LEU A 1025 14.25 13.86 11.28
CA LEU A 1025 12.86 13.83 10.83
C LEU A 1025 12.09 15.06 11.32
N LYS A 1026 11.29 15.61 10.42
CA LYS A 1026 10.38 16.71 10.70
C LYS A 1026 8.97 16.21 10.46
N PHE A 1027 8.00 16.73 11.21
CA PHE A 1027 6.61 16.29 11.12
C PHE A 1027 5.70 17.46 10.75
N PRO A 1028 5.69 17.90 9.47
CA PRO A 1028 4.76 18.91 8.97
C PRO A 1028 3.31 18.56 9.29
N GLY A 1029 2.51 19.55 9.70
CA GLY A 1029 1.10 19.34 10.05
C GLY A 1029 0.86 18.66 11.41
N MET A 1030 1.91 18.19 12.09
CA MET A 1030 1.81 17.72 13.48
C MET A 1030 1.58 18.92 14.42
N THR A 1031 0.82 18.70 15.50
CA THR A 1031 0.60 19.72 16.53
C THR A 1031 1.92 20.16 17.20
N PRO A 1032 2.16 21.47 17.39
CA PRO A 1032 3.37 21.97 18.05
C PRO A 1032 3.41 21.69 19.55
N ASP A 1033 2.30 21.25 20.16
CA ASP A 1033 2.21 20.93 21.59
C ASP A 1033 2.76 19.53 21.95
N VAL A 1034 3.05 18.69 20.95
CA VAL A 1034 3.58 17.33 21.15
C VAL A 1034 4.99 17.22 20.59
N GLU A 1035 5.97 16.97 21.46
CA GLU A 1035 7.34 16.64 21.07
C GLU A 1035 7.57 15.13 21.17
N LEU A 1036 7.93 14.49 20.06
CA LEU A 1036 8.23 13.05 20.02
C LEU A 1036 9.58 12.77 20.68
N LYS A 1037 9.62 11.75 21.54
CA LYS A 1037 10.85 11.35 22.24
C LYS A 1037 11.85 10.70 21.28
N PRO A 1038 13.17 10.72 21.58
CA PRO A 1038 14.20 10.14 20.69
C PRO A 1038 13.96 8.69 20.27
N HIS A 1039 13.38 7.85 21.13
CA HIS A 1039 13.04 6.46 20.76
C HIS A 1039 11.86 6.36 19.79
N GLN A 1040 10.91 7.32 19.84
CA GLN A 1040 9.79 7.40 18.91
C GLN A 1040 10.27 7.90 17.54
N LEU A 1041 11.18 8.88 17.52
CA LEU A 1041 11.84 9.33 16.28
C LEU A 1041 12.57 8.17 15.60
N ASN A 1042 13.35 7.40 16.36
CA ASN A 1042 14.07 6.24 15.83
C ASN A 1042 13.12 5.10 15.41
N ALA A 1043 11.95 4.96 16.05
CA ALA A 1043 10.90 4.04 15.62
C ALA A 1043 10.25 4.47 14.29
N VAL A 1044 9.98 5.77 14.10
CA VAL A 1044 9.52 6.30 12.81
C VAL A 1044 10.57 6.03 11.72
N ALA A 1045 11.85 6.33 11.98
CA ALA A 1045 12.94 6.01 11.05
C ALA A 1045 13.05 4.51 10.75
N HIS A 1046 12.76 3.64 11.71
CA HIS A 1046 12.69 2.19 11.50
C HIS A 1046 11.52 1.81 10.57
N VAL A 1047 10.34 2.38 10.75
CA VAL A 1047 9.18 2.13 9.87
C VAL A 1047 9.41 2.69 8.45
N MET A 1048 10.07 3.84 8.30
CA MET A 1048 10.32 4.46 7.00
C MET A 1048 11.47 3.83 6.21
N TYR A 1049 12.54 3.41 6.89
CA TYR A 1049 13.78 2.92 6.26
C TYR A 1049 14.01 1.41 6.46
N GLY A 1050 13.04 0.70 7.03
CA GLY A 1050 13.02 -0.75 7.15
C GLY A 1050 11.75 -1.31 6.50
N ASP A 1051 11.82 -2.53 5.98
CA ASP A 1051 10.68 -3.16 5.30
C ASP A 1051 9.59 -3.57 6.31
N ASN A 1052 9.78 -4.70 6.99
CA ASN A 1052 8.84 -5.24 7.97
C ASN A 1052 9.30 -4.88 9.39
N THR A 1053 8.66 -3.89 10.00
CA THR A 1053 9.07 -3.33 11.29
C THR A 1053 8.21 -3.83 12.46
N LEU A 1054 8.86 -4.25 13.55
CA LEU A 1054 8.21 -4.63 14.83
C LEU A 1054 8.52 -3.61 15.93
N LEU A 1055 7.51 -2.86 16.37
CA LEU A 1055 7.63 -1.87 17.45
C LEU A 1055 7.32 -2.50 18.82
N ALA A 1056 8.30 -3.24 19.36
CA ALA A 1056 8.19 -3.98 20.62
C ALA A 1056 8.27 -3.11 21.91
N HIS A 1057 7.72 -1.89 21.88
CA HIS A 1057 7.74 -0.97 23.01
C HIS A 1057 6.71 -1.33 24.10
N CYS A 1058 7.00 -0.98 25.36
CA CYS A 1058 6.10 -1.21 26.50
C CYS A 1058 4.81 -0.34 26.44
N VAL A 1059 3.85 -0.60 27.33
CA VAL A 1059 2.62 0.23 27.45
C VAL A 1059 3.00 1.61 27.98
N GLY A 1060 2.39 2.68 27.44
CA GLY A 1060 2.72 4.07 27.79
C GLY A 1060 3.96 4.66 27.10
N ALA A 1061 4.69 3.87 26.30
CA ALA A 1061 5.88 4.33 25.57
C ALA A 1061 5.60 5.30 24.40
N GLY A 1062 4.34 5.54 24.04
CA GLY A 1062 3.95 6.40 22.91
C GLY A 1062 3.71 5.68 21.57
N LYS A 1063 3.43 4.37 21.59
CA LYS A 1063 3.23 3.52 20.39
C LYS A 1063 2.22 4.07 19.38
N THR A 1064 1.09 4.61 19.84
CA THR A 1064 0.06 5.18 18.95
C THR A 1064 0.65 6.36 18.15
N PHE A 1065 1.33 7.29 18.83
CA PHE A 1065 1.88 8.50 18.19
C PHE A 1065 3.05 8.19 17.25
N GLU A 1066 3.95 7.26 17.58
CA GLU A 1066 5.03 6.87 16.65
C GLU A 1066 4.46 6.17 15.40
N MET A 1067 3.38 5.37 15.52
CA MET A 1067 2.71 4.74 14.38
C MET A 1067 1.95 5.77 13.51
N ILE A 1068 1.24 6.74 14.12
CA ILE A 1068 0.56 7.83 13.39
C ILE A 1068 1.58 8.70 12.65
N ALA A 1069 2.65 9.14 13.34
CA ALA A 1069 3.71 9.95 12.74
C ALA A 1069 4.41 9.21 11.59
N SER A 1070 4.63 7.89 11.72
CA SER A 1070 5.18 7.06 10.65
C SER A 1070 4.31 7.04 9.40
N ALA A 1071 2.99 6.91 9.55
CA ALA A 1071 2.06 6.92 8.41
C ALA A 1071 2.01 8.29 7.72
N MET A 1072 1.89 9.37 8.47
CA MET A 1072 1.85 10.72 7.91
C MET A 1072 3.13 11.10 7.19
N GLU A 1073 4.29 10.77 7.76
CA GLU A 1073 5.58 11.06 7.14
C GLU A 1073 5.84 10.15 5.93
N SER A 1074 5.41 8.88 5.99
CA SER A 1074 5.43 7.98 4.83
C SER A 1074 4.51 8.45 3.70
N LYS A 1075 3.34 9.03 3.99
CA LYS A 1075 2.48 9.64 2.96
C LYS A 1075 3.08 10.93 2.41
N ARG A 1076 3.71 11.77 3.25
CA ARG A 1076 4.37 13.02 2.83
C ARG A 1076 5.54 12.77 1.87
N LEU A 1077 6.39 11.79 2.18
CA LEU A 1077 7.44 11.31 1.28
C LEU A 1077 6.86 10.51 0.10
N GLY A 1078 5.61 10.06 0.24
CA GLY A 1078 4.87 9.20 -0.68
C GLY A 1078 5.56 7.85 -0.90
N LEU A 1079 6.07 7.28 0.20
CA LEU A 1079 6.38 5.86 0.37
C LEU A 1079 5.09 5.03 0.46
N CYS A 1080 4.00 5.65 0.93
CA CYS A 1080 2.64 5.11 0.83
C CYS A 1080 1.66 6.18 0.33
N HIS A 1081 0.52 5.75 -0.22
CA HIS A 1081 -0.56 6.66 -0.63
C HIS A 1081 -1.76 6.66 0.34
N LYS A 1082 -1.99 5.55 1.05
CA LYS A 1082 -3.14 5.34 1.95
C LYS A 1082 -2.74 4.34 3.03
N SER A 1083 -2.69 4.75 4.29
CA SER A 1083 -2.26 3.88 5.39
C SER A 1083 -3.45 3.16 6.02
N LEU A 1084 -3.34 1.84 6.24
CA LEU A 1084 -4.37 1.03 6.89
C LEU A 1084 -3.91 0.60 8.29
N PHE A 1085 -4.66 0.99 9.31
CA PHE A 1085 -4.45 0.61 10.70
C PHE A 1085 -5.45 -0.47 11.11
N VAL A 1086 -4.93 -1.65 11.46
CA VAL A 1086 -5.73 -2.75 11.99
C VAL A 1086 -5.54 -2.78 13.51
N VAL A 1087 -6.61 -2.48 14.26
CA VAL A 1087 -6.57 -2.28 15.71
C VAL A 1087 -7.62 -3.14 16.43
N PRO A 1088 -7.47 -3.42 17.74
CA PRO A 1088 -8.53 -4.05 18.53
C PRO A 1088 -9.85 -3.28 18.38
N ASN A 1089 -10.97 -3.98 18.16
CA ASN A 1089 -12.25 -3.37 17.73
C ASN A 1089 -12.73 -2.19 18.60
N HIS A 1090 -12.50 -2.26 19.91
CA HIS A 1090 -12.92 -1.22 20.86
C HIS A 1090 -12.03 0.04 20.86
N LEU A 1091 -10.96 0.05 20.05
CA LEU A 1091 -9.99 1.14 19.96
C LEU A 1091 -10.08 1.92 18.64
N THR A 1092 -10.99 1.59 17.70
CA THR A 1092 -11.05 2.28 16.40
C THR A 1092 -11.37 3.77 16.55
N GLU A 1093 -12.37 4.12 17.36
CA GLU A 1093 -12.74 5.51 17.65
C GLU A 1093 -11.66 6.24 18.47
N GLN A 1094 -11.05 5.57 19.45
CA GLN A 1094 -9.93 6.14 20.22
C GLN A 1094 -8.73 6.46 19.32
N TRP A 1095 -8.36 5.55 18.42
CA TRP A 1095 -7.28 5.77 17.45
C TRP A 1095 -7.59 6.94 16.51
N ALA A 1096 -8.86 7.11 16.09
CA ALA A 1096 -9.26 8.25 15.28
C ALA A 1096 -9.07 9.58 16.03
N GLY A 1097 -9.43 9.62 17.32
CA GLY A 1097 -9.18 10.77 18.20
C GLY A 1097 -7.69 11.05 18.39
N ASP A 1098 -6.88 10.03 18.70
CA ASP A 1098 -5.42 10.17 18.85
C ASP A 1098 -4.75 10.63 17.54
N PHE A 1099 -5.26 10.20 16.38
CA PHE A 1099 -4.76 10.62 15.06
C PHE A 1099 -5.01 12.12 14.83
N LEU A 1100 -6.24 12.59 15.01
CA LEU A 1100 -6.61 14.01 14.84
C LEU A 1100 -6.01 14.91 15.92
N ARG A 1101 -5.77 14.38 17.13
CA ARG A 1101 -5.03 15.10 18.17
C ARG A 1101 -3.58 15.37 17.75
N LEU A 1102 -2.93 14.41 17.10
CA LEU A 1102 -1.54 14.56 16.66
C LEU A 1102 -1.44 15.34 15.34
N TYR A 1103 -2.37 15.12 14.40
CA TYR A 1103 -2.46 15.77 13.09
C TYR A 1103 -3.90 16.30 12.84
N PRO A 1104 -4.23 17.52 13.28
CA PRO A 1104 -5.60 18.05 13.19
C PRO A 1104 -6.13 18.26 11.76
N GLY A 1105 -5.23 18.34 10.76
CA GLY A 1105 -5.60 18.47 9.35
C GLY A 1105 -5.77 17.14 8.60
N ALA A 1106 -5.59 15.99 9.25
CA ALA A 1106 -5.60 14.69 8.58
C ALA A 1106 -7.01 14.23 8.16
N ASN A 1107 -7.14 13.72 6.93
CA ASN A 1107 -8.37 13.12 6.43
C ASN A 1107 -8.42 11.63 6.78
N ILE A 1108 -9.22 11.23 7.77
CA ILE A 1108 -9.25 9.85 8.28
C ILE A 1108 -10.62 9.17 8.15
N LEU A 1109 -10.60 7.86 7.82
CA LEU A 1109 -11.78 7.00 7.81
C LEU A 1109 -11.68 5.95 8.92
N ALA A 1110 -12.50 6.07 9.97
CA ALA A 1110 -12.58 5.08 11.05
C ALA A 1110 -13.83 4.20 10.89
N ALA A 1111 -13.67 2.88 11.02
CA ALA A 1111 -14.76 1.92 10.95
C ALA A 1111 -15.52 1.80 12.29
N THR A 1112 -16.84 1.81 12.19
CA THR A 1112 -17.76 1.48 13.29
C THR A 1112 -18.26 0.03 13.14
N GLU A 1113 -18.90 -0.54 14.17
CA GLU A 1113 -19.48 -1.89 14.09
C GLU A 1113 -20.50 -2.04 12.95
N LYS A 1114 -21.23 -0.97 12.62
CA LYS A 1114 -22.29 -0.97 11.60
C LYS A 1114 -21.77 -1.03 10.18
N ASP A 1115 -20.57 -0.52 9.92
CA ASP A 1115 -19.99 -0.49 8.56
C ASP A 1115 -19.72 -1.89 7.99
N PHE A 1116 -19.64 -2.91 8.86
CA PHE A 1116 -19.43 -4.31 8.51
C PHE A 1116 -20.67 -5.21 8.68
N GLU A 1117 -21.87 -4.61 8.72
CA GLU A 1117 -23.13 -5.29 8.40
C GLU A 1117 -23.10 -5.79 6.93
N PRO A 1118 -23.70 -6.94 6.57
CA PRO A 1118 -23.57 -7.52 5.23
C PRO A 1118 -23.93 -6.58 4.07
N ALA A 1119 -24.98 -5.77 4.24
CA ALA A 1119 -25.42 -4.78 3.25
C ALA A 1119 -24.49 -3.56 3.14
N ARG A 1120 -23.79 -3.20 4.24
CA ARG A 1120 -22.97 -1.98 4.33
C ARG A 1120 -21.50 -2.21 3.99
N ARG A 1121 -20.98 -3.44 4.18
CA ARG A 1121 -19.58 -3.79 3.93
C ARG A 1121 -19.11 -3.42 2.52
N LYS A 1122 -19.93 -3.61 1.48
CA LYS A 1122 -19.59 -3.22 0.09
C LYS A 1122 -19.37 -1.70 0.00
N ARG A 1123 -20.28 -0.89 0.56
CA ARG A 1123 -20.19 0.58 0.60
C ARG A 1123 -18.97 1.06 1.39
N PHE A 1124 -18.64 0.42 2.52
CA PHE A 1124 -17.45 0.78 3.29
C PHE A 1124 -16.14 0.44 2.55
N CYS A 1125 -16.05 -0.73 1.91
CA CYS A 1125 -14.90 -1.07 1.06
C CYS A 1125 -14.78 -0.13 -0.16
N ALA A 1126 -15.90 0.26 -0.77
CA ALA A 1126 -15.92 1.25 -1.85
C ALA A 1126 -15.42 2.62 -1.38
N ARG A 1127 -15.87 3.10 -0.21
CA ARG A 1127 -15.32 4.32 0.42
C ARG A 1127 -13.81 4.22 0.59
N ILE A 1128 -13.29 3.10 1.12
CA ILE A 1128 -11.84 2.87 1.27
C ILE A 1128 -11.12 2.94 -0.08
N ALA A 1129 -11.69 2.37 -1.15
CA ALA A 1129 -11.10 2.41 -2.49
C ALA A 1129 -11.04 3.85 -3.03
N THR A 1130 -12.19 4.53 -3.14
CA THR A 1130 -12.32 5.79 -3.88
C THR A 1130 -12.02 7.07 -3.08
N GLY A 1131 -11.88 7.00 -1.75
CA GLY A 1131 -11.56 8.18 -0.93
C GLY A 1131 -10.06 8.39 -0.71
N ASP A 1132 -9.56 9.63 -0.90
CA ASP A 1132 -8.19 10.04 -0.56
C ASP A 1132 -8.03 10.28 0.96
N TYR A 1133 -7.91 9.19 1.72
CA TYR A 1133 -7.63 9.25 3.16
C TYR A 1133 -6.12 9.19 3.45
N ASP A 1134 -5.70 9.92 4.47
CA ASP A 1134 -4.37 9.79 5.08
C ASP A 1134 -4.26 8.48 5.86
N ALA A 1135 -5.32 8.14 6.59
CA ALA A 1135 -5.43 6.88 7.32
C ALA A 1135 -6.84 6.28 7.28
N VAL A 1136 -6.89 4.96 7.17
CA VAL A 1136 -8.08 4.13 7.36
C VAL A 1136 -7.86 3.29 8.62
N ILE A 1137 -8.80 3.29 9.56
CA ILE A 1137 -8.70 2.61 10.87
C ILE A 1137 -9.81 1.57 10.97
N ILE A 1138 -9.46 0.29 11.10
CA ILE A 1138 -10.41 -0.84 11.13
C ILE A 1138 -10.14 -1.81 12.28
N GLY A 1139 -11.19 -2.48 12.74
CA GLY A 1139 -11.13 -3.53 13.75
C GLY A 1139 -10.55 -4.85 13.21
N HIS A 1140 -9.85 -5.62 14.06
CA HIS A 1140 -9.35 -6.96 13.72
C HIS A 1140 -10.43 -7.87 13.10
N THR A 1141 -11.64 -7.91 13.66
CA THR A 1141 -12.72 -8.78 13.13
C THR A 1141 -13.35 -8.24 11.85
N GLN A 1142 -13.08 -6.97 11.50
CA GLN A 1142 -13.51 -6.35 10.26
C GLN A 1142 -12.51 -6.64 9.15
N PHE A 1143 -11.21 -6.52 9.44
CA PHE A 1143 -10.14 -6.89 8.52
C PHE A 1143 -10.25 -8.37 8.09
N ALA A 1144 -10.54 -9.27 9.02
CA ALA A 1144 -10.76 -10.70 8.73
C ALA A 1144 -11.98 -10.99 7.82
N LYS A 1145 -12.85 -10.01 7.55
CA LYS A 1145 -13.98 -10.11 6.62
C LYS A 1145 -13.65 -9.60 5.20
N ILE A 1146 -12.42 -9.15 4.94
CA ILE A 1146 -11.94 -8.76 3.61
C ILE A 1146 -11.34 -10.01 2.95
N PRO A 1147 -11.95 -10.56 1.88
CA PRO A 1147 -11.43 -11.75 1.22
C PRO A 1147 -10.15 -11.43 0.43
N LEU A 1148 -9.31 -12.46 0.21
CA LEU A 1148 -8.30 -12.43 -0.84
C LEU A 1148 -9.01 -12.35 -2.20
N SER A 1149 -8.42 -11.63 -3.17
CA SER A 1149 -8.95 -11.62 -4.53
C SER A 1149 -8.73 -12.98 -5.20
N ASP A 1150 -9.65 -13.38 -6.09
CA ASP A 1150 -9.60 -14.68 -6.77
C ASP A 1150 -8.27 -14.88 -7.52
N ARG A 1151 -7.75 -13.80 -8.14
CA ARG A 1151 -6.42 -13.78 -8.76
C ARG A 1151 -5.30 -14.15 -7.78
N ARG A 1152 -5.26 -13.55 -6.58
CA ARG A 1152 -4.25 -13.89 -5.56
C ARG A 1152 -4.48 -15.28 -4.97
N ALA A 1153 -5.73 -15.71 -4.83
CA ALA A 1153 -6.04 -17.06 -4.38
C ALA A 1153 -5.47 -18.11 -5.36
N VAL A 1154 -5.60 -17.88 -6.67
CA VAL A 1154 -4.99 -18.72 -7.72
C VAL A 1154 -3.46 -18.62 -7.74
N GLU A 1155 -2.86 -17.43 -7.55
CA GLU A 1155 -1.40 -17.25 -7.47
C GLU A 1155 -0.75 -17.88 -6.21
N THR A 1156 -1.54 -18.28 -5.20
CA THR A 1156 -1.06 -18.85 -3.92
C THR A 1156 -1.23 -20.39 -3.85
N VAL A 1157 -1.83 -21.01 -4.87
CA VAL A 1157 -2.11 -22.46 -4.97
C VAL A 1157 -1.20 -23.12 -6.01
#